data_AF-A0A424Z722-F1
#
_entry.id   AF-A0A424Z722-F1
#
_cell.length_a   1.000
_cell.length_b   1.000
_cell.length_c   1.000
_cell.angle_alpha   90.00
_cell.angle_beta   90.00
_cell.angle_gamma   90.00
#
_symmetry.space_group_name_H-M   'P 1'
#
loop_
_entity.id
_entity.type
_entity.pdbx_description
1 polymer ?
#
loop_
_entity_poly.entity_id
_entity_poly.type
_entity_poly.pdbx_seq_one_letter_code
_entity_poly.pdbx_strand_id
1 'polypeptide(L)'
;MNIKTILPMMMIAAVPMTGFAQKQAGIKESNLDRTARPADDFYQFATGGWQKNNPLPAAYSRYGSFDQLGEDNNKRINTILTGLLKTKAKVGSVEQKLSDFYKLAMDSVRRNKEGVAPVMPLLNELEAAKTLDDLRAIQLKYASRSYGVPVSYGFGADEKNAKMNILNIRQSGLTLGQKDYYLDNDKSTTEIRNAFKQHIVNMFKLFGFSQAQAEMKSKAIMRYETAIALISKSRTELRDSKANYNKMTLADFKAKYPNIRLEQLVNADGVKSEYIQEMIVGQPTFLAGVDKLTETETADELRARMEWEVMLEAVNYLSDDVRAEYFNFFSKTMRGTKQDYPRWKRATQQVESQMGEALGRIYCERYFPASSKQRMEELIKNLQVSLAERIKAQSWMSEETKQAALDKLSTFYVKVGYPNKWQDLSRLGIDPTKSYYENVMNCRKFWHEVHIEETAGKAVDKDKWYMNPQTVNAYYNPTTNEICFPAGILQYPFFDPKADDAFNYGAIGVVIGHEMTHGFDDNGRNYDKDGNMKDWWAKGDGDKFKARTTPFGQFFSNISVLPDLKANGNLTMGENLADHGGLMVSFNALKNAMKGKKAQNIYGFTPEQRFFLAYSGVWAANITEAEIRNRTKSDPHSLGEWRVNGALPHIDAWYDAFNVQPNDKLYLPKEQRLDLW
;
A
#
# COMPACT_ATOMS: atom_id res chain seq x y z
N MET A 1 -7.49 -1.24 75.75
CA MET A 1 -8.60 -0.27 75.63
C MET A 1 -9.01 -0.23 74.16
N ASN A 2 -10.14 -0.86 73.82
CA ASN A 2 -10.66 -0.96 72.46
C ASN A 2 -11.35 0.37 72.10
N ILE A 3 -10.89 1.05 71.05
CA ILE A 3 -11.67 2.11 70.39
C ILE A 3 -11.66 1.81 68.89
N LYS A 4 -12.85 1.44 68.40
CA LYS A 4 -13.20 1.37 66.98
C LYS A 4 -13.35 2.80 66.47
N THR A 5 -12.68 3.13 65.37
CA THR A 5 -12.93 4.36 64.62
C THR A 5 -13.44 3.98 63.24
N ILE A 6 -14.72 4.24 63.03
CA ILE A 6 -15.43 4.10 61.75
C ILE A 6 -15.00 5.28 60.88
N LEU A 7 -14.35 5.02 59.74
CA LEU A 7 -14.14 6.02 58.69
C LEU A 7 -15.30 5.97 57.68
N PRO A 8 -15.91 7.10 57.32
CA PRO A 8 -17.03 7.13 56.40
C PRO A 8 -16.55 6.97 54.94
N MET A 9 -17.20 6.08 54.21
CA MET A 9 -17.13 5.95 52.76
C MET A 9 -17.63 7.26 52.12
N MET A 10 -16.73 8.05 51.52
CA MET A 10 -17.10 9.07 50.55
C MET A 10 -17.48 8.38 49.24
N MET A 11 -18.78 8.35 48.93
CA MET A 11 -19.26 8.14 47.56
C MET A 11 -18.77 9.30 46.71
N ILE A 12 -17.75 9.06 45.87
CA ILE A 12 -17.47 9.93 44.74
C ILE A 12 -18.51 9.59 43.68
N ALA A 13 -19.53 10.43 43.56
CA ALA A 13 -20.48 10.37 42.48
C ALA A 13 -19.73 10.51 41.15
N ALA A 14 -19.75 9.46 40.33
CA ALA A 14 -19.28 9.50 38.97
C ALA A 14 -20.19 10.46 38.18
N VAL A 15 -19.69 11.65 37.88
CA VAL A 15 -20.33 12.55 36.92
C VAL A 15 -20.20 11.90 35.54
N PRO A 16 -21.30 11.67 34.81
CA PRO A 16 -21.21 11.18 33.44
C PRO A 16 -20.45 12.22 32.62
N MET A 17 -19.32 11.81 32.01
CA MET A 17 -18.61 12.63 31.03
C MET A 17 -19.61 13.02 29.94
N THR A 18 -19.97 14.30 29.92
CA THR A 18 -20.79 14.93 28.89
C THR A 18 -20.20 14.61 27.52
N GLY A 19 -20.98 13.90 26.69
CA GLY A 19 -20.62 13.66 25.30
C GLY A 19 -20.27 14.97 24.61
N PHE A 20 -19.15 15.00 23.90
CA PHE A 20 -18.81 16.12 23.03
C PHE A 20 -19.98 16.35 22.08
N ALA A 21 -20.62 17.51 22.16
CA ALA A 21 -21.68 17.85 21.24
C ALA A 21 -21.11 17.96 19.82
N GLN A 22 -21.43 16.99 18.96
CA GLN A 22 -21.10 16.98 17.54
C GLN A 22 -21.87 18.10 16.83
N LYS A 23 -21.27 19.29 16.73
CA LYS A 23 -21.92 20.49 16.19
C LYS A 23 -21.29 21.00 14.90
N GLN A 24 -20.18 20.40 14.45
CA GLN A 24 -19.48 20.81 13.24
C GLN A 24 -19.84 19.84 12.09
N ALA A 25 -20.07 20.37 10.89
CA ALA A 25 -20.43 19.54 9.74
C ALA A 25 -19.28 18.67 9.21
N GLY A 26 -18.03 18.91 9.65
CA GLY A 26 -16.80 18.29 9.12
C GLY A 26 -16.44 18.71 7.69
N ILE A 27 -17.42 18.89 6.81
CA ILE A 27 -17.26 19.46 5.47
C ILE A 27 -16.97 20.97 5.53
N LYS A 28 -16.29 21.47 4.49
CA LYS A 28 -15.96 22.90 4.34
C LYS A 28 -16.63 23.44 3.07
N GLU A 29 -17.43 24.50 3.18
CA GLU A 29 -18.08 25.12 2.02
C GLU A 29 -17.08 25.60 0.96
N SER A 30 -15.88 26.03 1.39
CA SER A 30 -14.79 26.45 0.50
C SER A 30 -14.24 25.34 -0.39
N ASN A 31 -14.58 24.08 -0.12
CA ASN A 31 -14.19 22.95 -0.96
C ASN A 31 -15.11 22.80 -2.18
N LEU A 32 -16.32 23.35 -2.14
CA LEU A 32 -17.31 23.20 -3.19
C LEU A 32 -17.02 24.12 -4.37
N ASP A 33 -17.32 23.64 -5.56
CA ASP A 33 -17.44 24.45 -6.77
C ASP A 33 -18.90 24.45 -7.25
N ARG A 34 -19.64 25.49 -6.88
CA ARG A 34 -21.06 25.62 -7.21
C ARG A 34 -21.32 25.97 -8.69
N THR A 35 -20.28 26.13 -9.50
CA THR A 35 -20.43 26.30 -10.96
C THR A 35 -20.66 24.98 -11.67
N ALA A 36 -20.24 23.86 -11.07
CA ALA A 36 -20.55 22.52 -11.54
C ALA A 36 -21.89 22.05 -10.98
N ARG A 37 -22.72 21.45 -11.85
CA ARG A 37 -23.95 20.79 -11.43
C ARG A 37 -23.62 19.44 -10.79
N PRO A 38 -24.13 19.12 -9.59
CA PRO A 38 -23.85 17.84 -8.92
C PRO A 38 -24.17 16.62 -9.78
N ALA A 39 -25.23 16.69 -10.60
CA ALA A 39 -25.66 15.59 -11.45
C ALA A 39 -24.84 15.44 -12.75
N ASP A 40 -24.02 16.44 -13.11
CA ASP A 40 -23.19 16.41 -14.31
C ASP A 40 -21.71 16.09 -14.01
N ASP A 41 -21.21 16.58 -12.88
CA ASP A 41 -19.86 16.34 -12.37
C ASP A 41 -19.83 16.52 -10.85
N PHE A 42 -20.08 15.43 -10.12
CA PHE A 42 -20.16 15.48 -8.68
C PHE A 42 -18.80 15.74 -8.03
N TYR A 43 -17.73 15.17 -8.59
CA TYR A 43 -16.37 15.38 -8.12
C TYR A 43 -15.95 16.85 -8.21
N GLN A 44 -16.20 17.51 -9.34
CA GLN A 44 -15.96 18.95 -9.48
C GLN A 44 -16.85 19.75 -8.52
N PHE A 45 -18.15 19.45 -8.43
CA PHE A 45 -19.06 20.14 -7.51
C PHE A 45 -18.59 20.06 -6.05
N ALA A 46 -18.19 18.87 -5.60
CA ALA A 46 -17.84 18.61 -4.21
C ALA A 46 -16.41 19.03 -3.85
N THR A 47 -15.48 19.02 -4.81
CA THR A 47 -14.04 19.16 -4.53
C THR A 47 -13.31 20.23 -5.33
N GLY A 48 -13.94 20.85 -6.33
CA GLY A 48 -13.31 21.83 -7.22
C GLY A 48 -12.74 23.04 -6.48
N GLY A 49 -13.43 23.51 -5.44
CA GLY A 49 -12.92 24.55 -4.54
C GLY A 49 -11.69 24.08 -3.74
N TRP A 50 -11.66 22.82 -3.30
CA TRP A 50 -10.49 22.26 -2.62
C TRP A 50 -9.30 22.17 -3.58
N GLN A 51 -9.51 21.68 -4.80
CA GLN A 51 -8.45 21.55 -5.81
C GLN A 51 -7.87 22.92 -6.19
N LYS A 52 -8.70 23.95 -6.32
CA LYS A 52 -8.27 25.33 -6.56
C LYS A 52 -7.43 25.88 -5.41
N ASN A 53 -7.78 25.58 -4.17
CA ASN A 53 -7.08 26.05 -2.98
C ASN A 53 -5.83 25.22 -2.63
N ASN A 54 -5.66 24.04 -3.24
CA ASN A 54 -4.55 23.12 -2.98
C ASN A 54 -3.86 22.72 -4.30
N PRO A 55 -3.25 23.68 -5.02
CA PRO A 55 -2.56 23.39 -6.28
C PRO A 55 -1.46 22.35 -6.04
N LEU A 56 -1.17 21.55 -7.07
CA LEU A 56 -0.17 20.49 -6.99
C LEU A 56 1.21 21.07 -6.61
N PRO A 57 1.74 20.77 -5.41
CA PRO A 57 3.03 21.30 -5.02
C PRO A 57 4.14 20.65 -5.86
N ALA A 58 5.21 21.40 -6.15
CA ALA A 58 6.25 20.98 -7.09
C ALA A 58 6.90 19.61 -6.78
N ALA A 59 6.90 19.22 -5.50
CA ALA A 59 7.44 17.94 -5.04
C ALA A 59 6.50 16.74 -5.18
N TYR A 60 5.33 16.93 -5.81
CA TYR A 60 4.30 15.91 -5.98
C TYR A 60 3.92 15.73 -7.44
N SER A 61 3.59 14.49 -7.80
CA SER A 61 2.91 14.14 -9.05
C SER A 61 1.40 13.99 -8.88
N ARG A 62 0.95 13.79 -7.64
CA ARG A 62 -0.43 13.83 -7.17
C ARG A 62 -0.44 14.41 -5.76
N TYR A 63 -1.39 15.29 -5.47
CA TYR A 63 -1.61 15.85 -4.14
C TYR A 63 -3.09 15.89 -3.83
N GLY A 64 -3.52 15.10 -2.86
CA GLY A 64 -4.91 15.01 -2.40
C GLY A 64 -5.04 14.92 -0.89
N SER A 65 -6.25 14.65 -0.39
CA SER A 65 -6.54 14.55 1.05
C SER A 65 -5.65 13.56 1.81
N PHE A 66 -5.31 12.41 1.20
CA PHE A 66 -4.33 11.47 1.74
C PHE A 66 -2.91 12.07 1.87
N ASP A 67 -2.44 12.81 0.85
CA ASP A 67 -1.12 13.44 0.88
C ASP A 67 -1.09 14.59 1.88
N GLN A 68 -2.17 15.38 1.96
CA GLN A 68 -2.31 16.45 2.94
C GLN A 68 -2.15 15.90 4.35
N LEU A 69 -2.87 14.82 4.67
CA LEU A 69 -2.76 14.20 5.99
C LEU A 69 -1.40 13.54 6.22
N GLY A 70 -0.84 12.92 5.19
CA GLY A 70 0.53 12.39 5.22
C GLY A 70 1.55 13.48 5.54
N GLU A 71 1.38 14.70 5.01
CA GLU A 71 2.24 15.84 5.34
C GLU A 71 2.13 16.28 6.78
N ASP A 72 0.92 16.31 7.32
CA ASP A 72 0.72 16.69 8.71
C ASP A 72 1.34 15.65 9.66
N ASN A 73 1.26 14.36 9.32
CA ASN A 73 1.97 13.30 10.04
C ASN A 73 3.49 13.44 9.89
N ASN A 74 4.00 13.65 8.67
CA ASN A 74 5.43 13.87 8.43
C ASN A 74 6.00 15.02 9.27
N LYS A 75 5.27 16.14 9.40
CA LYS A 75 5.66 17.27 10.26
C LYS A 75 5.69 16.89 11.74
N ARG A 76 4.69 16.16 12.23
CA ARG A 76 4.63 15.70 13.63
C ARG A 76 5.74 14.71 13.96
N ILE A 77 5.99 13.77 13.06
CA ILE A 77 7.09 12.80 13.17
C ILE A 77 8.43 13.54 13.13
N ASN A 78 8.60 14.48 12.21
CA ASN A 78 9.83 15.28 12.16
C ASN A 78 10.03 16.12 13.44
N THR A 79 8.94 16.61 14.05
CA THR A 79 8.99 17.29 15.35
C THR A 79 9.48 16.35 16.46
N ILE A 80 9.07 15.07 16.44
CA ILE A 80 9.61 14.06 17.35
C ILE A 80 11.12 13.90 17.12
N LEU A 81 11.54 13.63 15.88
CA LEU A 81 12.94 13.37 15.52
C LEU A 81 13.85 14.55 15.86
N THR A 82 13.47 15.77 15.48
CA THR A 82 14.22 16.99 15.80
C THR A 82 14.22 17.31 17.30
N GLY A 83 13.20 16.90 18.03
CA GLY A 83 13.18 16.94 19.50
C GLY A 83 14.21 15.98 20.11
N LEU A 84 14.33 14.75 19.59
CA LEU A 84 15.32 13.77 20.04
C LEU A 84 16.77 14.22 19.81
N LEU A 85 17.02 15.06 18.80
CA LEU A 85 18.35 15.66 18.58
C LEU A 85 18.80 16.58 19.72
N LYS A 86 17.86 17.11 20.50
CA LYS A 86 18.11 18.06 21.59
C LYS A 86 18.30 17.39 22.94
N THR A 87 18.05 16.08 23.05
CA THR A 87 18.13 15.34 24.30
C THR A 87 19.32 14.38 24.28
N LYS A 88 19.93 14.16 25.45
CA LYS A 88 20.96 13.12 25.60
C LYS A 88 20.25 11.80 25.90
N ALA A 89 19.93 11.04 24.85
CA ALA A 89 19.34 9.72 24.97
C ALA A 89 20.29 8.74 25.69
N LYS A 90 19.72 7.74 26.37
CA LYS A 90 20.49 6.66 27.00
C LYS A 90 21.16 5.81 25.92
N VAL A 91 22.42 5.45 26.13
CA VAL A 91 23.15 4.57 25.19
C VAL A 91 22.39 3.26 25.00
N GLY A 92 22.22 2.86 23.74
CA GLY A 92 21.48 1.69 23.32
C GLY A 92 19.97 1.87 23.23
N SER A 93 19.41 3.01 23.67
CA SER A 93 17.95 3.23 23.64
C SER A 93 17.41 3.47 22.23
N VAL A 94 16.10 3.27 22.06
CA VAL A 94 15.39 3.54 20.80
C VAL A 94 15.57 5.01 20.39
N GLU A 95 15.45 5.94 21.33
CA GLU A 95 15.62 7.38 21.09
C GLU A 95 17.01 7.71 20.54
N GLN A 96 18.06 7.05 21.05
CA GLN A 96 19.41 7.21 20.53
C GLN A 96 19.49 6.73 19.07
N LYS A 97 19.00 5.53 18.78
CA LYS A 97 19.02 4.95 17.42
C LYS A 97 18.28 5.84 16.42
N LEU A 98 17.08 6.31 16.78
CA LEU A 98 16.28 7.24 15.97
C LEU A 98 17.02 8.54 15.70
N SER A 99 17.59 9.16 16.75
CA SER A 99 18.37 10.40 16.64
C SER A 99 19.59 10.21 15.73
N ASP A 100 20.40 9.19 15.98
CA ASP A 100 21.67 9.00 15.28
C ASP A 100 21.46 8.63 13.82
N PHE A 101 20.46 7.79 13.51
CA PHE A 101 20.09 7.49 12.12
C PHE A 101 19.55 8.73 11.39
N TYR A 102 18.73 9.55 12.06
CA TYR A 102 18.24 10.80 11.47
C TYR A 102 19.36 11.80 11.19
N LYS A 103 20.37 11.91 12.07
CA LYS A 103 21.57 12.75 11.83
C LYS A 103 22.33 12.28 10.58
N LEU A 104 22.59 10.98 10.45
CA LEU A 104 23.27 10.41 9.28
C LEU A 104 22.51 10.70 7.98
N ALA A 105 21.18 10.56 7.99
CA ALA A 105 20.35 10.85 6.83
C ALA A 105 20.38 12.35 6.44
N MET A 106 20.47 13.23 7.43
CA MET A 106 20.49 14.69 7.26
C MET A 106 21.85 15.27 6.84
N ASP A 107 22.95 14.57 7.09
CA ASP A 107 24.31 15.08 6.86
C ASP A 107 24.68 15.12 5.36
N SER A 108 24.29 16.20 4.70
CA SER A 108 24.59 16.44 3.28
C SER A 108 26.07 16.60 3.00
N VAL A 109 26.79 17.24 3.93
CA VAL A 109 28.20 17.58 3.75
C VAL A 109 29.02 16.29 3.71
N ARG A 110 28.80 15.40 4.67
CA ARG A 110 29.47 14.09 4.70
C ARG A 110 29.08 13.25 3.48
N ARG A 111 27.79 13.13 3.17
CA ARG A 111 27.30 12.32 2.05
C ARG A 111 27.85 12.79 0.70
N ASN A 112 27.92 14.10 0.46
CA ASN A 112 28.47 14.64 -0.78
C ASN A 112 29.99 14.48 -0.84
N LYS A 113 30.69 14.58 0.31
CA LYS A 113 32.13 14.29 0.39
C LYS A 113 32.44 12.82 0.13
N GLU A 114 31.63 11.90 0.66
CA GLU A 114 31.77 10.45 0.46
C GLU A 114 31.38 10.03 -0.96
N GLY A 115 30.46 10.74 -1.61
CA GLY A 115 30.08 10.45 -3.00
C GLY A 115 29.48 9.05 -3.14
N VAL A 116 30.05 8.26 -4.05
CA VAL A 116 29.74 6.83 -4.23
C VAL A 116 30.68 5.90 -3.47
N ALA A 117 31.71 6.42 -2.79
CA ALA A 117 32.75 5.61 -2.15
C ALA A 117 32.23 4.50 -1.23
N PRO A 118 31.15 4.69 -0.43
CA PRO A 118 30.62 3.64 0.45
C PRO A 118 30.16 2.36 -0.27
N VAL A 119 29.79 2.43 -1.56
CA VAL A 119 29.31 1.27 -2.33
C VAL A 119 30.40 0.64 -3.21
N MET A 120 31.47 1.39 -3.50
CA MET A 120 32.52 0.96 -4.43
C MET A 120 33.20 -0.35 -4.06
N PRO A 121 33.39 -0.73 -2.78
CA PRO A 121 33.94 -2.04 -2.45
C PRO A 121 33.17 -3.22 -3.07
N LEU A 122 31.83 -3.15 -3.07
CA LEU A 122 30.99 -4.19 -3.68
C LEU A 122 31.02 -4.14 -5.22
N LEU A 123 30.96 -2.95 -5.81
CA LEU A 123 31.07 -2.81 -7.27
C LEU A 123 32.44 -3.30 -7.79
N ASN A 124 33.51 -3.02 -7.06
CA ASN A 124 34.85 -3.52 -7.39
C ASN A 124 34.94 -5.04 -7.25
N GLU A 125 34.26 -5.63 -6.25
CA GLU A 125 34.15 -7.10 -6.11
C GLU A 125 33.47 -7.72 -7.33
N LEU A 126 32.39 -7.09 -7.83
CA LEU A 126 31.68 -7.54 -9.04
C LEU A 126 32.51 -7.40 -10.32
N GLU A 127 33.25 -6.31 -10.49
CA GLU A 127 34.13 -6.10 -11.65
C GLU A 127 35.37 -7.01 -11.62
N ALA A 128 35.82 -7.42 -10.43
CA ALA A 128 36.88 -8.41 -10.28
C ALA A 128 36.43 -9.83 -10.66
N ALA A 129 35.16 -10.18 -10.43
CA ALA A 129 34.58 -11.48 -10.79
C ALA A 129 34.51 -11.66 -12.31
N LYS A 130 35.25 -12.63 -12.87
CA LYS A 130 35.41 -12.81 -14.33
C LYS A 130 34.49 -13.88 -14.91
N THR A 131 34.09 -14.84 -14.09
CA THR A 131 33.25 -15.96 -14.51
C THR A 131 31.85 -15.86 -13.93
N LEU A 132 30.93 -16.65 -14.49
CA LEU A 132 29.61 -16.83 -13.88
C LEU A 132 29.75 -17.35 -12.45
N ASP A 133 30.61 -18.33 -12.20
CA ASP A 133 30.77 -18.92 -10.87
C ASP A 133 31.27 -17.92 -9.83
N ASP A 134 32.18 -17.01 -10.21
CA ASP A 134 32.63 -15.92 -9.34
C ASP A 134 31.45 -14.99 -8.94
N LEU A 135 30.67 -14.55 -9.93
CA LEU A 135 29.51 -13.68 -9.70
C LEU A 135 28.46 -14.38 -8.85
N ARG A 136 28.26 -15.67 -9.10
CA ARG A 136 27.33 -16.51 -8.37
C ARG A 136 27.79 -16.76 -6.93
N ALA A 137 29.08 -16.82 -6.65
CA ALA A 137 29.60 -16.82 -5.29
C ALA A 137 29.30 -15.50 -4.57
N ILE A 138 29.37 -14.36 -5.28
CA ILE A 138 28.93 -13.06 -4.77
C ILE A 138 27.42 -13.05 -4.51
N GLN A 139 26.60 -13.63 -5.40
CA GLN A 139 25.15 -13.79 -5.15
C GLN A 139 24.87 -14.53 -3.84
N LEU A 140 25.60 -15.61 -3.54
CA LEU A 140 25.45 -16.33 -2.29
C LEU A 140 25.93 -15.52 -1.08
N LYS A 141 27.08 -14.83 -1.20
CA LYS A 141 27.61 -13.95 -0.14
C LYS A 141 26.63 -12.85 0.26
N TYR A 142 25.88 -12.31 -0.70
CA TYR A 142 24.89 -11.24 -0.51
C TYR A 142 23.45 -11.72 -0.81
N ALA A 143 23.14 -12.99 -0.53
CA ALA A 143 21.85 -13.59 -0.90
C ALA A 143 20.64 -12.78 -0.39
N SER A 144 20.77 -12.20 0.81
CA SER A 144 19.70 -11.39 1.46
C SER A 144 19.37 -10.09 0.72
N ARG A 145 20.18 -9.74 -0.29
CA ARG A 145 19.96 -8.60 -1.19
C ARG A 145 19.42 -9.05 -2.55
N SER A 146 19.53 -10.34 -2.87
CA SER A 146 19.04 -10.97 -4.11
C SER A 146 19.61 -10.36 -5.39
N TYR A 147 20.86 -9.88 -5.36
CA TYR A 147 21.50 -9.28 -6.53
C TYR A 147 21.58 -10.26 -7.71
N GLY A 148 21.10 -9.83 -8.88
CA GLY A 148 21.06 -10.59 -10.11
C GLY A 148 20.06 -11.75 -10.09
N VAL A 149 19.20 -11.87 -9.07
CA VAL A 149 18.20 -12.94 -8.96
C VAL A 149 16.89 -12.48 -9.61
N PRO A 150 16.46 -13.07 -10.74
CA PRO A 150 15.30 -12.62 -11.52
C PRO A 150 13.93 -13.09 -10.96
N VAL A 151 13.89 -13.51 -9.71
CA VAL A 151 12.68 -13.92 -8.99
C VAL A 151 12.68 -13.28 -7.61
N SER A 152 11.50 -13.00 -7.06
CA SER A 152 11.36 -12.66 -5.65
C SER A 152 10.97 -13.91 -4.88
N TYR A 153 11.52 -14.07 -3.67
CA TYR A 153 11.12 -15.12 -2.76
C TYR A 153 11.12 -14.62 -1.32
N GLY A 154 10.26 -15.22 -0.49
CA GLY A 154 10.12 -14.85 0.92
C GLY A 154 9.04 -15.70 1.60
N PHE A 155 9.03 -15.71 2.92
CA PHE A 155 8.03 -16.44 3.69
C PHE A 155 6.78 -15.57 3.92
N GLY A 156 5.62 -16.20 3.82
CA GLY A 156 4.33 -15.60 4.14
C GLY A 156 3.29 -16.69 4.30
N ALA A 157 2.06 -16.32 4.66
CA ALA A 157 0.99 -17.29 4.86
C ALA A 157 0.81 -18.21 3.64
N ASP A 158 0.65 -19.52 3.88
CA ASP A 158 0.16 -20.45 2.87
C ASP A 158 -1.30 -20.14 2.62
N GLU A 159 -1.63 -19.68 1.40
CA GLU A 159 -2.99 -19.27 1.07
C GLU A 159 -4.01 -20.40 1.22
N LYS A 160 -3.63 -21.69 1.22
CA LYS A 160 -4.55 -22.82 1.53
C LYS A 160 -4.37 -23.42 2.92
N ASN A 161 -3.38 -22.96 3.69
CA ASN A 161 -3.18 -23.29 5.09
C ASN A 161 -2.72 -22.03 5.85
N ALA A 162 -3.64 -21.08 6.01
CA ALA A 162 -3.32 -19.73 6.47
C ALA A 162 -2.83 -19.65 7.93
N LYS A 163 -2.74 -20.79 8.62
CA LYS A 163 -2.11 -20.94 9.94
C LYS A 163 -0.59 -21.03 9.87
N MET A 164 -0.02 -21.41 8.73
CA MET A 164 1.41 -21.65 8.57
C MET A 164 2.03 -20.74 7.52
N ASN A 165 3.27 -20.31 7.77
CA ASN A 165 4.06 -19.67 6.73
C ASN A 165 4.65 -20.72 5.79
N ILE A 166 4.81 -20.35 4.52
CA ILE A 166 5.44 -21.13 3.47
C ILE A 166 6.32 -20.22 2.61
N LEU A 167 7.36 -20.79 1.99
CA LEU A 167 8.15 -20.08 1.00
C LEU A 167 7.28 -19.78 -0.23
N ASN A 168 7.17 -18.50 -0.58
CA ASN A 168 6.49 -18.02 -1.77
C ASN A 168 7.54 -17.55 -2.78
N ILE A 169 7.37 -17.89 -4.06
CA ILE A 169 8.26 -17.48 -5.16
C ILE A 169 7.41 -16.78 -6.23
N ARG A 170 7.73 -15.53 -6.57
CA ARG A 170 6.92 -14.70 -7.47
C ARG A 170 7.79 -14.01 -8.52
N GLN A 171 7.18 -13.64 -9.64
CA GLN A 171 7.85 -12.91 -10.71
C GLN A 171 8.46 -11.59 -10.21
N SER A 172 9.61 -11.22 -10.75
CA SER A 172 10.37 -10.01 -10.43
C SER A 172 11.26 -9.63 -11.62
N GLY A 173 12.18 -8.66 -11.43
CA GLY A 173 13.26 -8.37 -12.38
C GLY A 173 12.95 -7.27 -13.40
N LEU A 174 11.92 -6.44 -13.17
CA LEU A 174 11.60 -5.28 -14.02
C LEU A 174 11.82 -3.97 -13.27
N THR A 175 12.81 -3.18 -13.67
CA THR A 175 13.10 -1.88 -13.06
C THR A 175 11.98 -0.85 -13.31
N LEU A 176 11.32 -0.87 -14.48
CA LEU A 176 10.17 0.01 -14.78
C LEU A 176 8.86 -0.49 -14.13
N GLY A 177 8.90 -1.60 -13.40
CA GLY A 177 7.80 -2.18 -12.65
C GLY A 177 6.80 -2.98 -13.49
N GLN A 178 6.31 -2.43 -14.61
CA GLN A 178 5.29 -3.08 -15.46
C GLN A 178 5.85 -3.54 -16.80
N LYS A 179 5.45 -4.74 -17.24
CA LYS A 179 5.86 -5.30 -18.55
C LYS A 179 5.49 -4.38 -19.71
N ASP A 180 4.37 -3.66 -19.59
CA ASP A 180 3.83 -2.78 -20.62
C ASP A 180 4.83 -1.67 -21.00
N TYR A 181 5.65 -1.18 -20.06
CA TYR A 181 6.69 -0.19 -20.36
C TYR A 181 7.79 -0.72 -21.31
N TYR A 182 8.00 -2.04 -21.35
CA TYR A 182 8.97 -2.69 -22.22
C TYR A 182 8.37 -3.11 -23.56
N LEU A 183 7.05 -3.35 -23.61
CA LEU A 183 6.39 -4.00 -24.74
C LEU A 183 5.51 -3.07 -25.58
N ASP A 184 4.86 -2.07 -24.97
CA ASP A 184 3.96 -1.17 -25.70
C ASP A 184 4.76 -0.22 -26.61
N ASN A 185 4.21 0.08 -27.79
CA ASN A 185 4.87 0.92 -28.79
C ASN A 185 4.18 2.27 -28.98
N ASP A 186 3.31 2.66 -28.05
CA ASP A 186 2.77 4.02 -28.05
C ASP A 186 3.89 5.05 -27.81
N LYS A 187 3.64 6.29 -28.23
CA LYS A 187 4.64 7.37 -28.17
C LYS A 187 5.14 7.60 -26.75
N SER A 188 4.24 7.67 -25.77
CA SER A 188 4.60 7.98 -24.37
C SER A 188 5.46 6.87 -23.75
N THR A 189 5.13 5.60 -24.01
CA THR A 189 5.92 4.46 -23.52
C THR A 189 7.28 4.37 -24.22
N THR A 190 7.34 4.65 -25.52
CA THR A 190 8.61 4.66 -26.27
C THR A 190 9.57 5.73 -25.77
N GLU A 191 9.06 6.93 -25.48
CA GLU A 191 9.84 8.03 -24.91
C GLU A 191 10.38 7.67 -23.51
N ILE A 192 9.55 7.06 -22.65
CA ILE A 192 9.97 6.56 -21.34
C ILE A 192 11.09 5.51 -21.47
N ARG A 193 10.94 4.53 -22.37
CA ARG A 193 11.95 3.48 -22.58
C ARG A 193 13.29 4.05 -23.06
N ASN A 194 13.26 5.08 -23.90
CA ASN A 194 14.48 5.75 -24.36
C ASN A 194 15.12 6.58 -23.24
N ALA A 195 14.33 7.30 -22.45
CA ALA A 195 14.82 8.00 -21.27
C ALA A 195 15.41 7.02 -20.23
N PHE A 196 14.84 5.82 -20.10
CA PHE A 196 15.35 4.80 -19.19
C PHE A 196 16.74 4.29 -19.59
N LYS A 197 16.96 4.01 -20.88
CA LYS A 197 18.28 3.66 -21.41
C LYS A 197 19.34 4.70 -21.05
N GLN A 198 18.99 5.98 -21.22
CA GLN A 198 19.88 7.09 -20.90
C GLN A 198 20.11 7.23 -19.39
N HIS A 199 19.06 7.01 -18.59
CA HIS A 199 19.16 7.02 -17.14
C HIS A 199 20.17 5.96 -16.63
N ILE A 200 20.09 4.74 -17.16
CA ILE A 200 21.07 3.69 -16.84
C ILE A 200 22.49 4.18 -17.18
N VAL A 201 22.71 4.72 -18.39
CA VAL A 201 24.03 5.24 -18.79
C VAL A 201 24.53 6.33 -17.84
N ASN A 202 23.69 7.30 -17.50
CA ASN A 202 24.03 8.39 -16.58
C ASN A 202 24.41 7.87 -15.21
N MET A 203 23.63 6.92 -14.68
CA MET A 203 23.90 6.27 -13.41
C MET A 203 25.27 5.59 -13.42
N PHE A 204 25.55 4.69 -14.36
CA PHE A 204 26.86 4.01 -14.42
C PHE A 204 28.03 5.02 -14.48
N LYS A 205 27.89 6.14 -15.19
CA LYS A 205 28.92 7.19 -15.23
C LYS A 205 29.18 7.85 -13.86
N LEU A 206 28.15 8.04 -13.04
CA LEU A 206 28.31 8.56 -11.67
C LEU A 206 29.11 7.61 -10.77
N PHE A 207 29.18 6.32 -11.10
CA PHE A 207 29.98 5.31 -10.39
C PHE A 207 31.34 5.04 -11.07
N GLY A 208 31.77 5.90 -11.99
CA GLY A 208 33.12 5.87 -12.57
C GLY A 208 33.28 5.03 -13.84
N PHE A 209 32.21 4.47 -14.39
CA PHE A 209 32.26 3.75 -15.66
C PHE A 209 32.41 4.73 -16.84
N SER A 210 33.22 4.37 -17.83
CA SER A 210 33.33 5.14 -19.07
C SER A 210 32.02 5.15 -19.86
N GLN A 211 31.86 6.11 -20.78
CA GLN A 211 30.68 6.19 -21.66
C GLN A 211 30.41 4.86 -22.39
N ALA A 212 31.45 4.24 -22.96
CA ALA A 212 31.32 3.00 -23.70
C ALA A 212 30.91 1.82 -22.80
N GLN A 213 31.46 1.72 -21.59
CA GLN A 213 31.06 0.71 -20.61
C GLN A 213 29.61 0.90 -20.20
N ALA A 214 29.22 2.13 -19.85
CA ALA A 214 27.87 2.45 -19.43
C ALA A 214 26.81 2.14 -20.52
N GLU A 215 27.10 2.43 -21.79
CA GLU A 215 26.23 2.06 -22.92
C GLU A 215 26.12 0.56 -23.12
N MET A 216 27.22 -0.19 -22.96
CA MET A 216 27.22 -1.65 -23.04
C MET A 216 26.36 -2.25 -21.92
N LYS A 217 26.53 -1.80 -20.68
CA LYS A 217 25.74 -2.24 -19.52
C LYS A 217 24.26 -1.92 -19.70
N SER A 218 23.92 -0.71 -20.16
CA SER A 218 22.55 -0.30 -20.49
C SER A 218 21.90 -1.23 -21.53
N LYS A 219 22.62 -1.60 -22.60
CA LYS A 219 22.13 -2.56 -23.60
C LYS A 219 21.88 -3.94 -23.00
N ALA A 220 22.78 -4.45 -22.17
CA ALA A 220 22.64 -5.76 -21.52
C ALA A 220 21.43 -5.79 -20.58
N ILE A 221 21.27 -4.77 -19.73
CA ILE A 221 20.14 -4.63 -18.81
C ILE A 221 18.83 -4.56 -19.60
N MET A 222 18.75 -3.69 -20.62
CA MET A 222 17.53 -3.57 -21.43
C MET A 222 17.17 -4.86 -22.17
N ARG A 223 18.16 -5.58 -22.71
CA ARG A 223 17.93 -6.87 -23.36
C ARG A 223 17.27 -7.85 -22.38
N TYR A 224 17.87 -8.01 -21.20
CA TYR A 224 17.41 -8.94 -20.20
C TYR A 224 16.05 -8.57 -19.63
N GLU A 225 15.85 -7.32 -19.20
CA GLU A 225 14.57 -6.88 -18.65
C GLU A 225 13.44 -6.95 -19.69
N THR A 226 13.73 -6.72 -20.97
CA THR A 226 12.74 -6.93 -22.04
C THR A 226 12.38 -8.42 -22.18
N ALA A 227 13.35 -9.32 -22.06
CA ALA A 227 13.09 -10.76 -22.07
C ALA A 227 12.25 -11.20 -20.86
N ILE A 228 12.54 -10.68 -19.66
CA ILE A 228 11.73 -10.85 -18.45
C ILE A 228 10.30 -10.33 -18.66
N ALA A 229 10.14 -9.15 -19.29
CA ALA A 229 8.82 -8.57 -19.55
C ALA A 229 7.97 -9.45 -20.47
N LEU A 230 8.57 -10.08 -21.49
CA LEU A 230 7.88 -10.99 -22.41
C LEU A 230 7.27 -12.20 -21.69
N ILE A 231 7.95 -12.74 -20.68
CA ILE A 231 7.51 -13.92 -19.92
C ILE A 231 6.72 -13.59 -18.65
N SER A 232 6.65 -12.31 -18.25
CA SER A 232 5.92 -11.84 -17.08
C SER A 232 4.41 -11.80 -17.32
N LYS A 233 3.61 -12.03 -16.27
CA LYS A 233 2.18 -11.67 -16.27
C LYS A 233 2.04 -10.15 -16.09
N SER A 234 0.99 -9.57 -16.67
CA SER A 234 0.55 -8.19 -16.40
C SER A 234 -0.05 -8.06 -15.00
N ARG A 235 -0.24 -6.83 -14.50
CA ARG A 235 -0.91 -6.58 -13.22
C ARG A 235 -2.33 -7.12 -13.17
N THR A 236 -3.05 -7.05 -14.29
CA THR A 236 -4.40 -7.61 -14.40
C THR A 236 -4.37 -9.13 -14.26
N GLU A 237 -3.48 -9.82 -14.95
CA GLU A 237 -3.35 -11.29 -14.86
C GLU A 237 -2.87 -11.74 -13.48
N LEU A 238 -2.09 -10.92 -12.77
CA LEU A 238 -1.64 -11.20 -11.40
C LEU A 238 -2.76 -11.12 -10.36
N ARG A 239 -3.96 -10.63 -10.71
CA ARG A 239 -5.11 -10.61 -9.79
C ARG A 239 -5.74 -11.99 -9.59
N ASP A 240 -5.48 -12.97 -10.44
CA ASP A 240 -6.05 -14.31 -10.29
C ASP A 240 -5.30 -15.09 -9.19
N SER A 241 -5.83 -15.06 -7.96
CA SER A 241 -5.29 -15.78 -6.81
C SER A 241 -5.13 -17.28 -7.05
N LYS A 242 -6.09 -17.92 -7.73
CA LYS A 242 -6.05 -19.37 -8.00
C LYS A 242 -4.95 -19.71 -9.00
N ALA A 243 -4.80 -18.94 -10.07
CA ALA A 243 -3.73 -19.13 -11.05
C ALA A 243 -2.33 -18.82 -10.50
N ASN A 244 -2.24 -18.13 -9.37
CA ASN A 244 -0.99 -17.81 -8.68
C ASN A 244 -0.67 -18.75 -7.51
N TYR A 245 -1.48 -19.77 -7.26
CA TYR A 245 -1.22 -20.78 -6.24
C TYR A 245 -0.82 -22.11 -6.89
N ASN A 246 0.48 -22.36 -6.97
CA ASN A 246 1.01 -23.62 -7.50
C ASN A 246 1.97 -24.23 -6.48
N LYS A 247 1.44 -25.08 -5.60
CA LYS A 247 2.24 -25.77 -4.58
C LYS A 247 3.15 -26.81 -5.22
N MET A 248 4.43 -26.83 -4.83
CA MET A 248 5.44 -27.73 -5.35
C MET A 248 6.37 -28.20 -4.23
N THR A 249 6.93 -29.41 -4.38
CA THR A 249 8.03 -29.85 -3.52
C THR A 249 9.36 -29.26 -3.99
N LEU A 250 10.36 -29.20 -3.10
CA LEU A 250 11.72 -28.79 -3.48
C LEU A 250 12.32 -29.69 -4.57
N ALA A 251 12.02 -31.00 -4.53
CA ALA A 251 12.46 -31.94 -5.54
C ALA A 251 11.84 -31.61 -6.92
N ASP A 252 10.53 -31.36 -6.98
CA ASP A 252 9.86 -30.95 -8.21
C ASP A 252 10.39 -29.63 -8.74
N PHE A 253 10.67 -28.68 -7.85
CA PHE A 253 11.24 -27.39 -8.22
C PHE A 253 12.60 -27.57 -8.90
N LYS A 254 13.52 -28.33 -8.27
CA LYS A 254 14.85 -28.59 -8.82
C LYS A 254 14.81 -29.35 -10.14
N ALA A 255 13.85 -30.26 -10.31
CA ALA A 255 13.65 -30.99 -11.56
C ALA A 255 13.11 -30.10 -12.69
N LYS A 256 12.20 -29.16 -12.40
CA LYS A 256 11.59 -28.27 -13.40
C LYS A 256 12.41 -27.03 -13.73
N TYR A 257 13.18 -26.53 -12.77
CA TYR A 257 13.94 -25.28 -12.86
C TYR A 257 15.40 -25.48 -12.43
N PRO A 258 16.16 -26.38 -13.09
CA PRO A 258 17.49 -26.78 -12.64
C PRO A 258 18.52 -25.65 -12.63
N ASN A 259 18.31 -24.59 -13.41
CA ASN A 259 19.22 -23.44 -13.49
C ASN A 259 18.93 -22.41 -12.39
N ILE A 260 17.74 -22.45 -11.77
CA ILE A 260 17.39 -21.61 -10.63
C ILE A 260 17.88 -22.29 -9.34
N ARG A 261 18.99 -21.81 -8.80
CA ARG A 261 19.68 -22.37 -7.62
C ARG A 261 19.02 -21.94 -6.29
N LEU A 262 17.70 -22.11 -6.21
CA LEU A 262 16.86 -21.64 -5.11
C LEU A 262 17.35 -22.13 -3.75
N GLU A 263 17.60 -23.43 -3.59
CA GLU A 263 18.06 -24.00 -2.31
C GLU A 263 19.39 -23.37 -1.86
N GLN A 264 20.33 -23.14 -2.78
CA GLN A 264 21.61 -22.52 -2.44
C GLN A 264 21.41 -21.06 -2.00
N LEU A 265 20.57 -20.31 -2.71
CA LEU A 265 20.25 -18.92 -2.39
C LEU A 265 19.57 -18.81 -1.02
N VAL A 266 18.53 -19.61 -0.80
CA VAL A 266 17.75 -19.60 0.45
C VAL A 266 18.59 -20.11 1.64
N ASN A 267 19.47 -21.08 1.43
CA ASN A 267 20.40 -21.52 2.48
C ASN A 267 21.44 -20.45 2.82
N ALA A 268 21.95 -19.73 1.81
CA ALA A 268 22.85 -18.60 2.03
C ALA A 268 22.17 -17.42 2.74
N ASP A 269 20.84 -17.32 2.65
CA ASP A 269 20.01 -16.39 3.42
C ASP A 269 19.85 -16.76 4.91
N GLY A 270 20.36 -17.91 5.34
CA GLY A 270 20.24 -18.40 6.71
C GLY A 270 19.01 -19.26 6.97
N VAL A 271 18.28 -19.65 5.93
CA VAL A 271 17.13 -20.56 6.03
C VAL A 271 17.59 -22.00 5.86
N LYS A 272 17.13 -22.91 6.70
CA LYS A 272 17.47 -24.33 6.56
C LYS A 272 16.61 -25.00 5.47
N SER A 273 17.20 -25.93 4.71
CA SER A 273 16.48 -26.72 3.69
C SER A 273 15.21 -27.40 4.23
N GLU A 274 15.18 -27.78 5.50
CA GLU A 274 14.00 -28.40 6.13
C GLU A 274 12.74 -27.50 6.09
N TYR A 275 12.90 -26.18 6.04
CA TYR A 275 11.79 -25.21 5.99
C TYR A 275 11.29 -24.91 4.58
N ILE A 276 11.91 -25.48 3.55
CA ILE A 276 11.57 -25.22 2.13
C ILE A 276 11.27 -26.49 1.35
N GLN A 277 10.93 -27.59 2.04
CA GLN A 277 10.55 -28.85 1.39
C GLN A 277 9.29 -28.71 0.53
N GLU A 278 8.43 -27.75 0.87
CA GLU A 278 7.29 -27.31 0.07
C GLU A 278 7.33 -25.79 -0.12
N MET A 279 6.83 -25.32 -1.27
CA MET A 279 6.74 -23.90 -1.61
C MET A 279 5.55 -23.60 -2.51
N ILE A 280 5.18 -22.33 -2.61
CA ILE A 280 4.21 -21.83 -3.58
C ILE A 280 4.96 -21.11 -4.71
N VAL A 281 4.81 -21.62 -5.93
CA VAL A 281 5.28 -20.96 -7.15
C VAL A 281 4.14 -20.13 -7.73
N GLY A 282 4.31 -18.81 -7.73
CA GLY A 282 3.33 -17.85 -8.23
C GLY A 282 3.06 -18.01 -9.73
N GLN A 283 4.11 -17.91 -10.54
CA GLN A 283 3.98 -17.93 -12.00
C GLN A 283 4.89 -19.02 -12.60
N PRO A 284 4.41 -20.28 -12.73
CA PRO A 284 5.22 -21.38 -13.24
C PRO A 284 5.79 -21.16 -14.65
N THR A 285 5.00 -20.55 -15.55
CA THR A 285 5.45 -20.20 -16.91
C THR A 285 6.55 -19.14 -16.90
N PHE A 286 6.44 -18.15 -16.01
CA PHE A 286 7.49 -17.16 -15.81
C PHE A 286 8.78 -17.82 -15.31
N LEU A 287 8.71 -18.70 -14.30
CA LEU A 287 9.88 -19.43 -13.81
C LEU A 287 10.51 -20.32 -14.89
N ALA A 288 9.71 -20.95 -15.76
CA ALA A 288 10.24 -21.73 -16.88
C ALA A 288 11.00 -20.84 -17.88
N GLY A 289 10.55 -19.60 -18.10
CA GLY A 289 11.26 -18.62 -18.92
C GLY A 289 12.54 -18.14 -18.25
N VAL A 290 12.49 -17.85 -16.94
CA VAL A 290 13.67 -17.46 -16.15
C VAL A 290 14.73 -18.56 -16.14
N ASP A 291 14.33 -19.83 -16.01
CA ASP A 291 15.25 -20.96 -16.03
C ASP A 291 16.07 -20.98 -17.33
N LYS A 292 15.41 -20.82 -18.49
CA LYS A 292 16.06 -20.73 -19.81
C LYS A 292 16.94 -19.49 -19.98
N LEU A 293 16.52 -18.35 -19.42
CA LEU A 293 17.33 -17.13 -19.43
C LEU A 293 18.58 -17.31 -18.57
N THR A 294 18.48 -18.02 -17.45
CA THR A 294 19.60 -18.30 -16.55
C THR A 294 20.58 -19.32 -17.16
N GLU A 295 20.09 -20.27 -17.95
CA GLU A 295 20.92 -21.22 -18.70
C GLU A 295 21.82 -20.51 -19.73
N THR A 296 21.31 -19.45 -20.36
CA THR A 296 21.95 -18.77 -21.50
C THR A 296 22.58 -17.42 -21.12
N GLU A 297 22.56 -17.04 -19.85
CA GLU A 297 23.13 -15.76 -19.40
C GLU A 297 24.66 -15.77 -19.50
N THR A 298 25.24 -14.60 -19.79
CA THR A 298 26.69 -14.42 -19.79
C THR A 298 27.16 -13.78 -18.50
N ALA A 299 28.45 -13.95 -18.16
CA ALA A 299 29.03 -13.28 -16.99
C ALA A 299 28.89 -11.75 -17.08
N ASP A 300 29.05 -11.17 -18.27
CA ASP A 300 28.92 -9.73 -18.47
C ASP A 300 27.49 -9.23 -18.24
N GLU A 301 26.49 -9.99 -18.66
CA GLU A 301 25.09 -9.64 -18.43
C GLU A 301 24.70 -9.78 -16.96
N LEU A 302 25.06 -10.89 -16.31
CA LEU A 302 24.79 -11.07 -14.88
C LEU A 302 25.48 -9.97 -14.07
N ARG A 303 26.74 -9.64 -14.38
CA ARG A 303 27.47 -8.54 -13.73
C ARG A 303 26.75 -7.21 -13.91
N ALA A 304 26.35 -6.86 -15.13
CA ALA A 304 25.65 -5.61 -15.41
C ALA A 304 24.37 -5.45 -14.59
N ARG A 305 23.59 -6.54 -14.45
CA ARG A 305 22.37 -6.54 -13.63
C ARG A 305 22.66 -6.41 -12.14
N MET A 306 23.63 -7.18 -11.63
CA MET A 306 24.03 -7.09 -10.23
C MET A 306 24.51 -5.68 -9.86
N GLU A 307 25.34 -5.06 -10.69
CA GLU A 307 25.80 -3.68 -10.49
C GLU A 307 24.65 -2.68 -10.54
N TRP A 308 23.73 -2.84 -11.50
CA TRP A 308 22.56 -2.00 -11.61
C TRP A 308 21.68 -2.06 -10.36
N GLU A 309 21.41 -3.26 -9.87
CA GLU A 309 20.63 -3.48 -8.66
C GLU A 309 21.33 -2.93 -7.40
N VAL A 310 22.66 -3.09 -7.29
CA VAL A 310 23.46 -2.47 -6.22
C VAL A 310 23.36 -0.94 -6.26
N MET A 311 23.46 -0.34 -7.44
CA MET A 311 23.34 1.12 -7.62
C MET A 311 21.94 1.59 -7.24
N LEU A 312 20.89 0.95 -7.79
CA LEU A 312 19.48 1.24 -7.49
C LEU A 312 19.18 1.13 -6.00
N GLU A 313 19.73 0.13 -5.34
CA GLU A 313 19.59 -0.07 -3.90
C GLU A 313 20.21 1.08 -3.09
N ALA A 314 21.32 1.65 -3.58
CA ALA A 314 22.12 2.64 -2.88
C ALA A 314 21.68 4.10 -3.11
N VAL A 315 20.93 4.40 -4.19
CA VAL A 315 20.68 5.79 -4.67
C VAL A 315 20.18 6.78 -3.62
N ASN A 316 19.40 6.31 -2.65
CA ASN A 316 18.80 7.18 -1.61
C ASN A 316 19.76 7.48 -0.44
N TYR A 317 20.92 6.83 -0.41
CA TYR A 317 21.84 6.79 0.72
C TYR A 317 23.23 7.39 0.44
N LEU A 318 23.48 7.79 -0.80
CA LEU A 318 24.75 8.36 -1.29
C LEU A 318 24.67 9.89 -1.42
N SER A 319 25.45 10.48 -2.32
CA SER A 319 25.48 11.92 -2.62
C SER A 319 24.22 12.44 -3.33
N ASP A 320 24.10 13.76 -3.35
CA ASP A 320 22.99 14.46 -3.99
C ASP A 320 22.94 14.27 -5.51
N ASP A 321 24.09 14.12 -6.18
CA ASP A 321 24.14 13.90 -7.64
C ASP A 321 23.52 12.57 -8.04
N VAL A 322 23.80 11.50 -7.27
CA VAL A 322 23.20 10.17 -7.47
C VAL A 322 21.69 10.23 -7.24
N ARG A 323 21.26 10.89 -6.16
CA ARG A 323 19.83 11.08 -5.87
C ARG A 323 19.14 11.88 -6.97
N ALA A 324 19.79 12.92 -7.48
CA ALA A 324 19.25 13.79 -8.51
C ALA A 324 19.00 13.03 -9.82
N GLU A 325 19.94 12.20 -10.26
CA GLU A 325 19.76 11.36 -11.46
C GLU A 325 18.61 10.36 -11.30
N TYR A 326 18.52 9.68 -10.15
CA TYR A 326 17.39 8.79 -9.86
C TYR A 326 16.04 9.54 -9.80
N PHE A 327 16.02 10.74 -9.21
CA PHE A 327 14.84 11.61 -9.19
C PHE A 327 14.42 12.03 -10.62
N ASN A 328 15.39 12.44 -11.43
CA ASN A 328 15.15 12.92 -12.80
C ASN A 328 14.37 11.89 -13.63
N PHE A 329 14.72 10.61 -13.50
CA PHE A 329 14.00 9.57 -14.22
C PHE A 329 12.70 9.14 -13.52
N PHE A 330 12.78 8.54 -12.32
CA PHE A 330 11.63 7.86 -11.70
C PHE A 330 10.56 8.81 -11.16
N SER A 331 10.90 10.07 -10.87
CA SER A 331 9.95 11.05 -10.33
C SER A 331 9.57 12.11 -11.37
N LYS A 332 10.54 12.66 -12.09
CA LYS A 332 10.28 13.74 -13.05
C LYS A 332 9.82 13.22 -14.41
N THR A 333 10.55 12.31 -15.05
CA THR A 333 10.17 11.74 -16.35
C THR A 333 8.93 10.84 -16.23
N MET A 334 8.96 9.86 -15.33
CA MET A 334 7.89 8.86 -15.20
C MET A 334 6.58 9.44 -14.65
N ARG A 335 6.66 10.45 -13.77
CA ARG A 335 5.52 10.90 -12.94
C ARG A 335 5.26 12.40 -13.03
N GLY A 336 6.05 13.16 -13.79
CA GLY A 336 5.84 14.60 -13.98
C GLY A 336 6.19 15.50 -12.78
N THR A 337 6.78 14.96 -11.72
CA THR A 337 7.20 15.70 -10.52
C THR A 337 8.24 16.75 -10.87
N LYS A 338 8.19 17.95 -10.27
CA LYS A 338 9.07 19.07 -10.65
C LYS A 338 10.28 19.23 -9.73
N GLN A 339 10.15 18.89 -8.45
CA GLN A 339 11.22 19.00 -7.45
C GLN A 339 11.26 17.75 -6.57
N ASP A 340 12.42 17.44 -6.01
CA ASP A 340 12.51 16.38 -5.00
C ASP A 340 11.96 16.89 -3.66
N TYR A 341 11.58 15.98 -2.77
CA TYR A 341 11.28 16.31 -1.39
C TYR A 341 12.49 16.94 -0.70
N PRO A 342 12.26 17.92 0.20
CA PRO A 342 13.32 18.48 1.00
C PRO A 342 13.98 17.38 1.84
N ARG A 343 15.27 17.53 2.13
CA ARG A 343 16.09 16.49 2.79
C ARG A 343 15.48 16.01 4.10
N TRP A 344 14.96 16.92 4.94
CA TRP A 344 14.35 16.55 6.22
C TRP A 344 13.23 15.53 6.07
N LYS A 345 12.43 15.66 5.00
CA LYS A 345 11.30 14.77 4.72
C LYS A 345 11.78 13.42 4.22
N ARG A 346 12.76 13.42 3.31
CA ARG A 346 13.43 12.17 2.87
C ARG A 346 14.09 11.45 4.05
N ALA A 347 14.75 12.18 4.94
CA ALA A 347 15.36 11.62 6.14
C ALA A 347 14.31 11.04 7.10
N THR A 348 13.19 11.74 7.33
CA THR A 348 12.07 11.22 8.11
C THR A 348 11.54 9.91 7.53
N GLN A 349 11.26 9.86 6.22
CA GLN A 349 10.78 8.65 5.53
C GLN A 349 11.75 7.47 5.68
N GLN A 350 13.06 7.71 5.70
CA GLN A 350 14.04 6.64 5.90
C GLN A 350 14.07 6.14 7.35
N VAL A 351 13.93 7.02 8.35
CA VAL A 351 13.76 6.57 9.74
C VAL A 351 12.50 5.73 9.85
N GLU A 352 11.39 6.15 9.22
CA GLU A 352 10.15 5.37 9.19
C GLU A 352 10.31 4.01 8.50
N SER A 353 11.08 3.94 7.42
CA SER A 353 11.36 2.69 6.73
C SER A 353 12.18 1.71 7.56
N GLN A 354 13.05 2.18 8.46
CA GLN A 354 13.97 1.31 9.22
C GLN A 354 13.52 1.07 10.67
N MET A 355 12.79 1.99 11.27
CA MET A 355 12.41 1.96 12.70
C MET A 355 11.02 2.57 12.93
N GLY A 356 10.15 2.48 11.91
CA GLY A 356 8.86 3.16 11.89
C GLY A 356 7.89 2.74 12.99
N GLU A 357 7.89 1.46 13.39
CA GLU A 357 7.01 0.99 14.47
C GLU A 357 7.41 1.59 15.82
N ALA A 358 8.71 1.60 16.13
CA ALA A 358 9.24 2.19 17.35
C ALA A 358 9.02 3.71 17.39
N LEU A 359 9.15 4.39 16.25
CA LEU A 359 8.77 5.79 16.11
C LEU A 359 7.25 6.01 16.27
N GLY A 360 6.45 5.07 15.74
CA GLY A 360 4.99 5.06 15.82
C GLY A 360 4.47 4.96 17.25
N ARG A 361 5.17 4.25 18.13
CA ARG A 361 4.88 4.26 19.57
C ARG A 361 4.91 5.68 20.15
N ILE A 362 5.99 6.43 19.89
CA ILE A 362 6.14 7.82 20.35
C ILE A 362 5.08 8.72 19.70
N TYR A 363 4.75 8.47 18.43
CA TYR A 363 3.66 9.19 17.74
C TYR A 363 2.30 8.98 18.41
N CYS A 364 1.93 7.74 18.70
CA CYS A 364 0.65 7.41 19.34
C CYS A 364 0.54 8.01 20.74
N GLU A 365 1.61 7.92 21.54
CA GLU A 365 1.67 8.52 22.88
C GLU A 365 1.39 10.03 22.87
N ARG A 366 1.73 10.74 21.77
CA ARG A 366 1.55 12.19 21.66
C ARG A 366 0.28 12.62 20.93
N TYR A 367 -0.16 11.86 19.92
CA TYR A 367 -1.13 12.35 18.94
C TYR A 367 -2.38 11.49 18.79
N PHE A 368 -2.48 10.34 19.47
CA PHE A 368 -3.64 9.44 19.35
C PHE A 368 -4.28 9.15 20.71
N PRO A 369 -5.31 9.93 21.12
CA PRO A 369 -5.95 9.77 22.42
C PRO A 369 -6.87 8.53 22.46
N ALA A 370 -7.00 7.93 23.65
CA ALA A 370 -7.83 6.74 23.86
C ALA A 370 -9.30 6.92 23.43
N SER A 371 -9.85 8.14 23.56
CA SER A 371 -11.22 8.46 23.13
C SER A 371 -11.44 8.28 21.63
N SER A 372 -10.41 8.55 20.80
CA SER A 372 -10.50 8.34 19.35
C SER A 372 -10.59 6.85 19.04
N LYS A 373 -9.83 6.01 19.74
CA LYS A 373 -9.90 4.54 19.59
C LYS A 373 -11.29 4.00 19.89
N GLN A 374 -11.87 4.41 21.02
CA GLN A 374 -13.21 3.97 21.42
C GLN A 374 -14.28 4.36 20.39
N ARG A 375 -14.23 5.60 19.87
CA ARG A 375 -15.17 6.05 18.84
C ARG A 375 -15.00 5.28 17.52
N MET A 376 -13.78 4.90 17.17
CA MET A 376 -13.52 4.07 16.00
C MET A 376 -14.04 2.65 16.15
N GLU A 377 -13.90 2.04 17.33
CA GLU A 377 -14.48 0.72 17.64
C GLU A 377 -16.01 0.74 17.54
N GLU A 378 -16.66 1.83 17.98
CA GLU A 378 -18.11 2.01 17.81
C GLU A 378 -18.52 2.09 16.33
N LEU A 379 -17.81 2.90 15.52
CA LEU A 379 -18.05 2.98 14.09
C LEU A 379 -17.91 1.60 13.44
N ILE A 380 -16.80 0.90 13.68
CA ILE A 380 -16.56 -0.44 13.12
C ILE A 380 -17.72 -1.39 13.47
N LYS A 381 -18.19 -1.41 14.71
CA LYS A 381 -19.33 -2.22 15.11
C LYS A 381 -20.61 -1.87 14.35
N ASN A 382 -20.88 -0.57 14.16
CA ASN A 382 -22.05 -0.12 13.38
C ASN A 382 -21.95 -0.54 11.91
N LEU A 383 -20.76 -0.49 11.33
CA LEU A 383 -20.50 -0.94 9.96
C LEU A 383 -20.63 -2.47 9.81
N GLN A 384 -20.19 -3.26 10.80
CA GLN A 384 -20.41 -4.71 10.83
C GLN A 384 -21.90 -5.07 10.86
N VAL A 385 -22.69 -4.38 11.70
CA VAL A 385 -24.15 -4.57 11.74
C VAL A 385 -24.75 -4.25 10.38
N SER A 386 -24.36 -3.12 9.79
CA SER A 386 -24.83 -2.70 8.47
C SER A 386 -24.50 -3.73 7.38
N LEU A 387 -23.26 -4.23 7.30
CA LEU A 387 -22.89 -5.24 6.31
C LEU A 387 -23.65 -6.55 6.53
N ALA A 388 -23.87 -6.97 7.78
CA ALA A 388 -24.69 -8.14 8.09
C ALA A 388 -26.15 -7.99 7.62
N GLU A 389 -26.76 -6.81 7.81
CA GLU A 389 -28.10 -6.51 7.30
C GLU A 389 -28.14 -6.60 5.77
N ARG A 390 -27.13 -6.04 5.10
CA ARG A 390 -27.11 -6.03 3.65
C ARG A 390 -26.80 -7.40 3.04
N ILE A 391 -25.96 -8.24 3.67
CA ILE A 391 -25.76 -9.65 3.29
C ILE A 391 -27.09 -10.41 3.34
N LYS A 392 -27.87 -10.24 4.42
CA LYS A 392 -29.17 -10.91 4.57
C LYS A 392 -30.18 -10.50 3.49
N ALA A 393 -30.13 -9.24 3.07
CA ALA A 393 -31.02 -8.67 2.07
C ALA A 393 -30.73 -9.14 0.62
N GLN A 394 -29.59 -9.79 0.36
CA GLN A 394 -29.22 -10.20 -1.00
C GLN A 394 -30.20 -11.25 -1.56
N SER A 395 -30.83 -10.95 -2.69
CA SER A 395 -31.75 -11.87 -3.36
C SER A 395 -31.04 -12.93 -4.23
N TRP A 396 -29.77 -12.70 -4.56
CA TRP A 396 -29.00 -13.52 -5.48
C TRP A 396 -28.18 -14.62 -4.80
N MET A 397 -27.90 -14.47 -3.51
CA MET A 397 -27.21 -15.46 -2.68
C MET A 397 -28.21 -16.46 -2.10
N SER A 398 -27.82 -17.73 -2.06
CA SER A 398 -28.52 -18.74 -1.25
C SER A 398 -28.36 -18.47 0.25
N GLU A 399 -29.27 -19.02 1.06
CA GLU A 399 -29.17 -18.92 2.52
C GLU A 399 -27.89 -19.55 3.08
N GLU A 400 -27.38 -20.62 2.44
CA GLU A 400 -26.09 -21.23 2.79
C GLU A 400 -24.93 -20.25 2.62
N THR A 401 -24.82 -19.62 1.43
CA THR A 401 -23.77 -18.62 1.16
C THR A 401 -23.92 -17.39 2.06
N LYS A 402 -25.15 -16.96 2.37
CA LYS A 402 -25.40 -15.86 3.32
C LYS A 402 -24.90 -16.20 4.72
N GLN A 403 -25.21 -17.40 5.22
CA GLN A 403 -24.74 -17.82 6.54
C GLN A 403 -23.21 -17.88 6.58
N ALA A 404 -22.57 -18.47 5.58
CA ALA A 404 -21.11 -18.50 5.51
C ALA A 404 -20.48 -17.09 5.42
N ALA A 405 -21.12 -16.15 4.73
CA ALA A 405 -20.69 -14.76 4.68
C ALA A 405 -20.83 -14.05 6.03
N LEU A 406 -21.92 -14.30 6.77
CA LEU A 406 -22.11 -13.81 8.13
C LEU A 406 -21.09 -14.40 9.10
N ASP A 407 -20.76 -15.69 8.97
CA ASP A 407 -19.72 -16.34 9.78
C ASP A 407 -18.35 -15.71 9.51
N LYS A 408 -18.02 -15.47 8.24
CA LYS A 408 -16.80 -14.76 7.83
C LYS A 408 -16.74 -13.34 8.42
N LEU A 409 -17.83 -12.58 8.32
CA LEU A 409 -17.91 -11.23 8.89
C LEU A 409 -17.73 -11.22 10.42
N SER A 410 -18.34 -12.20 11.10
CA SER A 410 -18.28 -12.31 12.57
C SER A 410 -16.89 -12.66 13.12
N THR A 411 -16.00 -13.14 12.25
CA THR A 411 -14.64 -13.58 12.60
C THR A 411 -13.55 -12.59 12.19
N PHE A 412 -13.93 -11.41 11.70
CA PHE A 412 -12.97 -10.36 11.35
C PHE A 412 -12.10 -10.00 12.55
N TYR A 413 -10.78 -10.06 12.36
CA TYR A 413 -9.82 -9.59 13.34
C TYR A 413 -9.59 -8.07 13.15
N VAL A 414 -9.93 -7.28 14.16
CA VAL A 414 -9.94 -5.80 14.03
C VAL A 414 -8.73 -5.19 14.74
N LYS A 415 -7.92 -4.45 13.99
CA LYS A 415 -6.73 -3.72 14.46
C LYS A 415 -6.98 -2.21 14.39
N VAL A 416 -6.89 -1.50 15.52
CA VAL A 416 -7.16 -0.06 15.60
C VAL A 416 -6.04 0.69 16.30
N GLY A 417 -5.48 1.69 15.62
CA GLY A 417 -4.48 2.61 16.13
C GLY A 417 -3.04 2.08 16.04
N TYR A 418 -2.71 1.08 16.86
CA TYR A 418 -1.34 0.61 17.08
C TYR A 418 -1.29 -0.84 17.61
N PRO A 419 -0.15 -1.55 17.46
CA PRO A 419 -0.01 -2.92 17.95
C PRO A 419 0.01 -3.01 19.49
N ASN A 420 -0.42 -4.16 20.01
CA ASN A 420 -0.35 -4.45 21.46
C ASN A 420 1.07 -4.81 21.93
N LYS A 421 1.91 -5.30 21.01
CA LYS A 421 3.30 -5.68 21.24
C LYS A 421 4.17 -4.92 20.25
N TRP A 422 5.25 -4.34 20.75
CA TRP A 422 6.21 -3.58 19.95
C TRP A 422 7.42 -4.45 19.57
N GLN A 423 8.02 -4.20 18.41
CA GLN A 423 9.24 -4.87 17.97
C GLN A 423 10.40 -4.58 18.93
N ASP A 424 11.18 -5.62 19.24
CA ASP A 424 12.44 -5.45 19.96
C ASP A 424 13.57 -5.01 19.02
N LEU A 425 14.15 -3.84 19.31
CA LEU A 425 15.29 -3.27 18.57
C LEU A 425 16.62 -3.39 19.35
N SER A 426 16.68 -4.22 20.40
CA SER A 426 17.86 -4.40 21.24
C SER A 426 19.11 -4.83 20.45
N ARG A 427 18.94 -5.71 19.45
CA ARG A 427 20.01 -6.20 18.54
C ARG A 427 20.41 -5.22 17.43
N LEU A 428 19.63 -4.17 17.19
CA LEU A 428 19.92 -3.20 16.12
C LEU A 428 20.86 -2.11 16.62
N GLY A 429 22.10 -2.08 16.14
CA GLY A 429 23.06 -0.99 16.39
C GLY A 429 23.02 0.08 15.29
N ILE A 430 23.13 1.36 15.66
CA ILE A 430 23.46 2.44 14.71
C ILE A 430 24.83 2.97 15.09
N ASP A 431 25.76 2.94 14.13
CA ASP A 431 27.15 3.36 14.32
C ASP A 431 27.40 4.68 13.58
N PRO A 432 27.46 5.82 14.28
CA PRO A 432 27.64 7.12 13.65
C PRO A 432 29.02 7.30 12.98
N THR A 433 29.99 6.43 13.25
CA THR A 433 31.31 6.48 12.61
C THR A 433 31.26 5.93 11.18
N LYS A 434 30.34 5.01 10.88
CA LYS A 434 30.11 4.47 9.53
C LYS A 434 29.30 5.42 8.66
N SER A 435 29.36 5.23 7.35
CA SER A 435 28.55 5.98 6.41
C SER A 435 27.05 5.74 6.62
N TYR A 436 26.23 6.61 6.04
CA TYR A 436 24.78 6.44 6.06
C TYR A 436 24.35 5.15 5.34
N TYR A 437 24.96 4.85 4.18
CA TYR A 437 24.73 3.63 3.43
C TYR A 437 25.01 2.36 4.26
N GLU A 438 26.15 2.29 4.94
CA GLU A 438 26.49 1.12 5.76
C GLU A 438 25.52 0.90 6.93
N ASN A 439 25.03 1.97 7.56
CA ASN A 439 24.00 1.86 8.60
C ASN A 439 22.67 1.37 8.04
N VAL A 440 22.29 1.78 6.83
CA VAL A 440 21.10 1.25 6.14
C VAL A 440 21.28 -0.23 5.83
N MET A 441 22.46 -0.67 5.37
CA MET A 441 22.74 -2.09 5.14
C MET A 441 22.64 -2.88 6.45
N ASN A 442 23.09 -2.32 7.57
CA ASN A 442 22.95 -2.94 8.89
C ASN A 442 21.48 -3.10 9.31
N CYS A 443 20.65 -2.07 9.11
CA CYS A 443 19.20 -2.16 9.35
C CYS A 443 18.55 -3.23 8.47
N ARG A 444 18.88 -3.29 7.18
CA ARG A 444 18.33 -4.30 6.25
C ARG A 444 18.70 -5.71 6.66
N LYS A 445 19.96 -5.93 7.05
CA LYS A 445 20.40 -7.23 7.57
C LYS A 445 19.60 -7.63 8.82
N PHE A 446 19.45 -6.73 9.78
CA PHE A 446 18.65 -6.96 10.99
C PHE A 446 17.21 -7.36 10.66
N TRP A 447 16.53 -6.62 9.77
CA TRP A 447 15.15 -6.92 9.40
C TRP A 447 14.99 -8.22 8.62
N HIS A 448 15.98 -8.59 7.80
CA HIS A 448 16.01 -9.88 7.12
C HIS A 448 16.12 -11.04 8.13
N GLU A 449 17.03 -10.94 9.08
CA GLU A 449 17.18 -11.93 10.17
C GLU A 449 15.89 -12.07 10.99
N VAL A 450 15.30 -10.95 11.40
CA VAL A 450 14.01 -10.93 12.12
C VAL A 450 12.90 -11.59 11.31
N HIS A 451 12.80 -11.28 10.01
CA HIS A 451 11.80 -11.89 9.15
C HIS A 451 11.94 -13.42 9.11
N ILE A 452 13.15 -13.94 8.91
CA ILE A 452 13.40 -15.39 8.90
C ILE A 452 13.07 -16.02 10.25
N GLU A 453 13.53 -15.43 11.36
CA GLU A 453 13.27 -15.92 12.72
C GLU A 453 11.78 -16.03 13.03
N GLU A 454 10.98 -15.07 12.55
CA GLU A 454 9.54 -14.99 12.79
C GLU A 454 8.69 -15.84 11.84
N THR A 455 9.22 -16.25 10.69
CA THR A 455 8.39 -16.86 9.62
C THR A 455 8.86 -18.23 9.14
N ALA A 456 10.17 -18.48 9.02
CA ALA A 456 10.67 -19.75 8.48
C ALA A 456 10.38 -20.92 9.43
N GLY A 457 9.54 -21.86 8.98
CA GLY A 457 9.07 -22.98 9.81
C GLY A 457 8.17 -22.55 10.99
N LYS A 458 7.60 -21.34 10.95
CA LYS A 458 6.74 -20.79 12.00
C LYS A 458 5.28 -20.67 11.56
N ALA A 459 4.39 -20.69 12.54
CA ALA A 459 2.99 -20.33 12.34
C ALA A 459 2.86 -18.84 11.98
N VAL A 460 1.77 -18.48 11.29
CA VAL A 460 1.43 -17.09 10.99
C VAL A 460 1.11 -16.35 12.28
N ASP A 461 1.78 -15.22 12.50
CA ASP A 461 1.47 -14.31 13.60
C ASP A 461 0.33 -13.37 13.20
N LYS A 462 -0.87 -13.62 13.75
CA LYS A 462 -2.05 -12.79 13.51
C LYS A 462 -1.95 -11.43 14.18
N ASP A 463 -1.11 -11.25 15.20
CA ASP A 463 -0.95 -9.97 15.89
C ASP A 463 0.01 -9.02 15.17
N LYS A 464 0.76 -9.52 14.18
CA LYS A 464 1.71 -8.71 13.38
C LYS A 464 1.00 -7.63 12.58
N TRP A 465 1.52 -6.40 12.62
CA TRP A 465 1.03 -5.29 11.81
C TRP A 465 1.85 -5.16 10.52
N TYR A 466 1.18 -4.84 9.42
CA TYR A 466 1.83 -4.61 8.11
C TYR A 466 1.97 -3.12 7.77
N MET A 467 1.56 -2.24 8.68
CA MET A 467 1.70 -0.78 8.56
C MET A 467 2.10 -0.18 9.91
N ASN A 468 2.97 0.84 9.87
CA ASN A 468 3.31 1.61 11.05
C ASN A 468 2.09 2.40 11.57
N PRO A 469 1.98 2.67 12.89
CA PRO A 469 0.87 3.41 13.45
C PRO A 469 0.60 4.79 12.83
N GLN A 470 1.64 5.51 12.41
CA GLN A 470 1.53 6.85 11.80
C GLN A 470 1.19 6.86 10.31
N THR A 471 1.09 5.69 9.66
CA THR A 471 0.74 5.57 8.24
C THR A 471 -0.68 6.09 7.99
N VAL A 472 -0.86 6.85 6.90
CA VAL A 472 -2.18 7.29 6.43
C VAL A 472 -2.68 6.30 5.38
N ASN A 473 -3.20 5.17 5.85
CA ASN A 473 -3.83 4.15 5.01
C ASN A 473 -4.71 3.23 5.87
N ALA A 474 -5.39 2.28 5.26
CA ALA A 474 -6.01 1.13 5.91
C ALA A 474 -5.72 -0.14 5.07
N TYR A 475 -6.02 -1.32 5.61
CA TYR A 475 -5.94 -2.55 4.81
C TYR A 475 -6.87 -3.66 5.32
N TYR A 476 -7.25 -4.52 4.38
CA TYR A 476 -7.73 -5.89 4.61
C TYR A 476 -6.63 -6.90 4.25
N ASN A 477 -6.48 -7.96 5.05
CA ASN A 477 -5.66 -9.11 4.68
C ASN A 477 -6.51 -10.40 4.65
N PRO A 478 -6.62 -11.07 3.49
CA PRO A 478 -7.47 -12.25 3.35
C PRO A 478 -7.00 -13.43 4.20
N THR A 479 -5.69 -13.63 4.35
CA THR A 479 -5.13 -14.82 5.03
C THR A 479 -5.28 -14.80 6.54
N THR A 480 -5.42 -13.63 7.15
CA THR A 480 -5.75 -13.51 8.59
C THR A 480 -7.19 -13.07 8.83
N ASN A 481 -7.95 -12.81 7.76
CA ASN A 481 -9.29 -12.25 7.78
C ASN A 481 -9.38 -11.02 8.70
N GLU A 482 -8.44 -10.08 8.52
CA GLU A 482 -8.29 -8.91 9.38
C GLU A 482 -8.51 -7.60 8.63
N ILE A 483 -8.99 -6.59 9.36
CA ILE A 483 -9.04 -5.19 8.94
C ILE A 483 -8.19 -4.35 9.90
N CYS A 484 -7.45 -3.39 9.36
CA CYS A 484 -6.50 -2.60 10.13
C CYS A 484 -6.56 -1.11 9.81
N PHE A 485 -6.63 -0.29 10.86
CA PHE A 485 -6.72 1.17 10.79
C PHE A 485 -5.64 1.82 11.68
N PRO A 486 -4.44 2.10 11.14
CA PRO A 486 -3.39 2.84 11.84
C PRO A 486 -3.85 4.19 12.40
N ALA A 487 -3.29 4.62 13.53
CA ALA A 487 -3.61 5.90 14.16
C ALA A 487 -3.44 7.11 13.21
N GLY A 488 -2.55 7.01 12.23
CA GLY A 488 -2.25 8.05 11.26
C GLY A 488 -3.42 8.45 10.36
N ILE A 489 -4.34 7.53 10.05
CA ILE A 489 -5.55 7.84 9.25
C ILE A 489 -6.73 8.32 10.12
N LEU A 490 -6.70 8.08 11.43
CA LEU A 490 -7.81 8.33 12.35
C LEU A 490 -7.89 9.79 12.82
N GLN A 491 -7.96 10.70 11.85
CA GLN A 491 -7.96 12.15 12.02
C GLN A 491 -8.47 12.85 10.75
N TYR A 492 -8.72 14.16 10.85
CA TYR A 492 -9.24 14.96 9.73
C TYR A 492 -8.27 14.88 8.53
N PRO A 493 -8.74 14.72 7.28
CA PRO A 493 -10.13 14.81 6.83
C PRO A 493 -10.92 13.48 6.82
N PHE A 494 -10.39 12.40 7.37
CA PHE A 494 -11.08 11.11 7.39
C PHE A 494 -11.98 10.96 8.61
N PHE A 495 -11.49 11.38 9.77
CA PHE A 495 -12.18 11.23 11.04
C PHE A 495 -12.05 12.49 11.89
N ASP A 496 -13.16 13.01 12.38
CA ASP A 496 -13.14 14.08 13.37
C ASP A 496 -14.15 13.75 14.48
N PRO A 497 -13.69 13.50 15.73
CA PRO A 497 -14.59 13.16 16.83
C PRO A 497 -15.57 14.29 17.19
N LYS A 498 -15.34 15.52 16.72
CA LYS A 498 -16.22 16.68 16.92
C LYS A 498 -17.18 16.93 15.74
N ALA A 499 -16.95 16.30 14.60
CA ALA A 499 -17.83 16.39 13.45
C ALA A 499 -19.09 15.53 13.63
N ASP A 500 -20.15 15.87 12.91
CA ASP A 500 -21.40 15.11 12.90
C ASP A 500 -21.21 13.70 12.30
N ASP A 501 -22.21 12.85 12.55
CA ASP A 501 -22.19 11.47 12.06
C ASP A 501 -22.14 11.44 10.52
N ALA A 502 -22.83 12.34 9.81
CA ALA A 502 -22.83 12.39 8.36
C ALA A 502 -21.41 12.47 7.77
N PHE A 503 -20.56 13.33 8.34
CA PHE A 503 -19.16 13.42 7.93
C PHE A 503 -18.38 12.14 8.24
N ASN A 504 -18.42 11.67 9.49
CA ASN A 504 -17.60 10.51 9.88
C ASN A 504 -18.00 9.24 9.14
N TYR A 505 -19.29 9.01 8.89
CA TYR A 505 -19.74 7.91 8.03
C TYR A 505 -19.37 8.13 6.56
N GLY A 506 -19.49 9.36 6.05
CA GLY A 506 -19.12 9.69 4.66
C GLY A 506 -17.63 9.66 4.38
N ALA A 507 -16.78 9.77 5.41
CA ALA A 507 -15.32 9.74 5.30
C ALA A 507 -14.74 8.43 5.86
N ILE A 508 -14.34 8.35 7.14
CA ILE A 508 -13.73 7.12 7.68
C ILE A 508 -14.68 5.90 7.63
N GLY A 509 -16.00 6.11 7.71
CA GLY A 509 -16.99 5.04 7.61
C GLY A 509 -16.97 4.35 6.25
N VAL A 510 -16.79 5.09 5.15
CA VAL A 510 -16.64 4.46 3.82
C VAL A 510 -15.33 3.69 3.71
N VAL A 511 -14.25 4.15 4.36
CA VAL A 511 -12.95 3.45 4.38
C VAL A 511 -13.09 2.15 5.16
N ILE A 512 -13.75 2.17 6.33
CA ILE A 512 -14.05 0.96 7.08
C ILE A 512 -14.90 -0.01 6.26
N GLY A 513 -15.97 0.49 5.63
CA GLY A 513 -16.83 -0.32 4.77
C GLY A 513 -16.05 -0.94 3.61
N HIS A 514 -15.16 -0.17 2.97
CA HIS A 514 -14.28 -0.60 1.89
C HIS A 514 -13.40 -1.77 2.34
N GLU A 515 -12.66 -1.63 3.45
CA GLU A 515 -11.83 -2.72 3.99
C GLU A 515 -12.66 -3.96 4.36
N MET A 516 -13.87 -3.78 4.88
CA MET A 516 -14.74 -4.93 5.19
C MET A 516 -15.18 -5.66 3.92
N THR A 517 -15.48 -4.91 2.86
CA THR A 517 -15.97 -5.45 1.59
C THR A 517 -14.86 -6.08 0.74
N HIS A 518 -13.59 -5.76 0.98
CA HIS A 518 -12.48 -6.55 0.44
C HIS A 518 -12.54 -8.01 0.86
N GLY A 519 -13.13 -8.34 2.01
CA GLY A 519 -13.41 -9.72 2.41
C GLY A 519 -14.39 -10.46 1.49
N PHE A 520 -15.08 -9.75 0.60
CA PHE A 520 -16.14 -10.27 -0.25
C PHE A 520 -16.03 -9.81 -1.72
N ASP A 521 -14.97 -9.10 -2.10
CA ASP A 521 -14.73 -8.71 -3.49
C ASP A 521 -14.35 -9.92 -4.38
N ASP A 522 -14.00 -9.68 -5.65
CA ASP A 522 -13.66 -10.73 -6.62
C ASP A 522 -12.48 -11.62 -6.19
N ASN A 523 -11.63 -11.14 -5.28
CA ASN A 523 -10.52 -11.87 -4.67
C ASN A 523 -10.82 -12.39 -3.27
N GLY A 524 -11.25 -11.54 -2.35
CA GLY A 524 -11.49 -11.91 -0.96
C GLY A 524 -12.58 -12.96 -0.79
N ARG A 525 -13.55 -13.02 -1.72
CA ARG A 525 -14.56 -14.09 -1.75
C ARG A 525 -13.96 -15.50 -1.95
N ASN A 526 -12.71 -15.61 -2.40
CA ASN A 526 -12.04 -16.91 -2.52
C ASN A 526 -11.46 -17.43 -1.20
N TYR A 527 -11.50 -16.65 -0.12
CA TYR A 527 -10.94 -17.01 1.19
C TYR A 527 -12.07 -17.18 2.21
N ASP A 528 -12.04 -18.26 2.98
CA ASP A 528 -13.03 -18.54 4.02
C ASP A 528 -12.81 -17.70 5.29
N LYS A 529 -13.62 -17.94 6.32
CA LYS A 529 -13.56 -17.25 7.62
C LYS A 529 -12.22 -17.40 8.35
N ASP A 530 -11.49 -18.48 8.06
CA ASP A 530 -10.21 -18.80 8.69
C ASP A 530 -9.02 -18.32 7.83
N GLY A 531 -9.31 -17.69 6.68
CA GLY A 531 -8.34 -17.13 5.75
C GLY A 531 -7.79 -18.13 4.73
N ASN A 532 -8.38 -19.32 4.60
CA ASN A 532 -7.94 -20.31 3.62
C ASN A 532 -8.63 -20.09 2.29
N MET A 533 -7.86 -20.10 1.21
CA MET A 533 -8.32 -20.03 -0.17
C MET A 533 -9.08 -21.32 -0.52
N LYS A 534 -10.40 -21.25 -0.38
CA LYS A 534 -11.35 -22.36 -0.55
C LYS A 534 -12.64 -21.80 -1.12
N ASP A 535 -13.29 -22.57 -2.00
CA ASP A 535 -14.64 -22.24 -2.42
C ASP A 535 -15.62 -22.57 -1.29
N TRP A 536 -16.19 -21.53 -0.68
CA TRP A 536 -17.15 -21.63 0.43
C TRP A 536 -18.56 -21.16 0.01
N TRP A 537 -18.75 -20.83 -1.26
CA TRP A 537 -20.05 -20.42 -1.79
C TRP A 537 -20.81 -21.63 -2.32
N ALA A 538 -22.13 -21.61 -2.19
CA ALA A 538 -22.97 -22.62 -2.80
C ALA A 538 -22.85 -22.60 -4.33
N LYS A 539 -23.05 -23.76 -4.95
CA LYS A 539 -22.95 -23.93 -6.41
C LYS A 539 -23.83 -22.90 -7.14
N GLY A 540 -23.24 -22.16 -8.07
CA GLY A 540 -23.91 -21.17 -8.91
C GLY A 540 -23.96 -19.75 -8.33
N ASP A 541 -23.76 -19.56 -7.02
CA ASP A 541 -23.74 -18.19 -6.44
C ASP A 541 -22.52 -17.40 -6.91
N GLY A 542 -21.37 -18.08 -7.12
CA GLY A 542 -20.18 -17.45 -7.71
C GLY A 542 -20.42 -16.95 -9.14
N ASP A 543 -21.20 -17.69 -9.94
CA ASP A 543 -21.55 -17.29 -11.31
C ASP A 543 -22.52 -16.09 -11.30
N LYS A 544 -23.48 -16.08 -10.37
CA LYS A 544 -24.40 -14.94 -10.18
C LYS A 544 -23.67 -13.67 -9.76
N PHE A 545 -22.65 -13.78 -8.91
CA PHE A 545 -21.79 -12.65 -8.54
C PHE A 545 -20.97 -12.16 -9.72
N LYS A 546 -20.34 -13.07 -10.46
CA LYS A 546 -19.60 -12.72 -11.68
C LYS A 546 -20.49 -12.03 -12.71
N ALA A 547 -21.72 -12.50 -12.91
CA ALA A 547 -22.68 -11.90 -13.83
C ALA A 547 -23.06 -10.45 -13.44
N ARG A 548 -23.14 -10.14 -12.14
CA ARG A 548 -23.43 -8.80 -11.63
C ARG A 548 -22.22 -7.85 -11.72
N THR A 549 -21.03 -8.38 -11.43
CA THR A 549 -19.81 -7.57 -11.37
C THR A 549 -19.17 -7.35 -12.75
N THR A 550 -19.38 -8.24 -13.73
CA THR A 550 -18.79 -8.10 -15.08
C THR A 550 -19.19 -6.79 -15.77
N PRO A 551 -20.49 -6.40 -15.86
CA PRO A 551 -20.89 -5.12 -16.44
C PRO A 551 -20.28 -3.91 -15.71
N PHE A 552 -20.09 -4.01 -14.39
CA PHE A 552 -19.46 -2.96 -13.59
C PHE A 552 -17.99 -2.76 -13.96
N GLY A 553 -17.22 -3.84 -14.14
CA GLY A 553 -15.85 -3.74 -14.66
C GLY A 553 -15.78 -3.20 -16.09
N GLN A 554 -16.75 -3.53 -16.94
CA GLN A 554 -16.86 -2.99 -18.29
C GLN A 554 -17.18 -1.49 -18.28
N PHE A 555 -18.07 -1.04 -17.40
CA PHE A 555 -18.37 0.38 -17.20
C PHE A 555 -17.09 1.17 -16.89
N PHE A 556 -16.29 0.71 -15.93
CA PHE A 556 -15.01 1.37 -15.62
C PHE A 556 -14.02 1.31 -16.78
N SER A 557 -13.95 0.21 -17.53
CA SER A 557 -13.05 0.09 -18.70
C SER A 557 -13.42 1.05 -19.84
N ASN A 558 -14.67 1.51 -19.90
CA ASN A 558 -15.13 2.47 -20.91
C ASN A 558 -14.78 3.93 -20.56
N ILE A 559 -14.34 4.20 -19.34
CA ILE A 559 -13.94 5.54 -18.89
C ILE A 559 -12.65 5.96 -19.60
N SER A 560 -12.67 7.15 -20.21
CA SER A 560 -11.45 7.82 -20.70
C SER A 560 -10.81 8.60 -19.56
N VAL A 561 -9.64 8.15 -19.08
CA VAL A 561 -8.86 8.86 -18.06
C VAL A 561 -7.99 9.96 -18.66
N LEU A 562 -7.67 9.84 -19.96
CA LEU A 562 -7.12 10.87 -20.83
C LEU A 562 -7.76 10.73 -22.21
N PRO A 563 -7.65 11.73 -23.11
CA PRO A 563 -8.23 11.64 -24.46
C PRO A 563 -7.79 10.38 -25.23
N ASP A 564 -6.57 9.91 -25.02
CA ASP A 564 -5.94 8.76 -25.67
C ASP A 564 -5.81 7.52 -24.76
N LEU A 565 -6.31 7.56 -23.52
CA LEU A 565 -6.13 6.49 -22.54
C LEU A 565 -7.44 6.12 -21.84
N LYS A 566 -7.81 4.85 -21.93
CA LYS A 566 -8.91 4.25 -21.17
C LYS A 566 -8.43 3.71 -19.82
N ALA A 567 -9.31 3.71 -18.83
CA ALA A 567 -9.07 2.98 -17.58
C ALA A 567 -9.06 1.47 -17.82
N ASN A 568 -8.53 0.72 -16.86
CA ASN A 568 -8.53 -0.74 -16.89
C ASN A 568 -9.44 -1.29 -15.78
N GLY A 569 -10.73 -1.44 -16.08
CA GLY A 569 -11.73 -1.90 -15.12
C GLY A 569 -11.45 -3.30 -14.57
N ASN A 570 -10.75 -4.16 -15.33
CA ASN A 570 -10.34 -5.48 -14.88
C ASN A 570 -9.22 -5.43 -13.84
N LEU A 571 -8.26 -4.51 -13.99
CA LEU A 571 -7.24 -4.24 -12.98
C LEU A 571 -7.88 -3.66 -11.71
N THR A 572 -8.84 -2.76 -11.87
CA THR A 572 -9.43 -2.01 -10.76
C THR A 572 -10.64 -2.66 -10.09
N MET A 573 -11.05 -3.85 -10.55
CA MET A 573 -12.32 -4.47 -10.15
C MET A 573 -12.50 -4.56 -8.64
N GLY A 574 -11.52 -5.13 -7.93
CA GLY A 574 -11.62 -5.32 -6.48
C GLY A 574 -11.81 -4.02 -5.71
N GLU A 575 -11.03 -2.99 -6.06
CA GLU A 575 -11.11 -1.67 -5.46
C GLU A 575 -12.44 -0.97 -5.77
N ASN A 576 -12.92 -1.07 -7.01
CA ASN A 576 -14.20 -0.48 -7.40
C ASN A 576 -15.38 -1.17 -6.69
N LEU A 577 -15.33 -2.50 -6.52
CA LEU A 577 -16.32 -3.26 -5.77
C LEU A 577 -16.29 -2.90 -4.29
N ALA A 578 -15.10 -2.71 -3.73
CA ALA A 578 -14.93 -2.29 -2.34
C ALA A 578 -15.38 -0.83 -2.12
N ASP A 579 -15.20 0.08 -3.09
CA ASP A 579 -15.77 1.43 -3.04
C ASP A 579 -17.29 1.42 -3.05
N HIS A 580 -17.88 0.66 -3.96
CA HIS A 580 -19.34 0.50 -4.05
C HIS A 580 -19.90 -0.08 -2.75
N GLY A 581 -19.33 -1.19 -2.28
CA GLY A 581 -19.73 -1.81 -1.03
C GLY A 581 -19.52 -0.89 0.18
N GLY A 582 -18.39 -0.20 0.26
CA GLY A 582 -18.08 0.75 1.34
C GLY A 582 -19.08 1.90 1.41
N LEU A 583 -19.49 2.46 0.27
CA LEU A 583 -20.56 3.46 0.19
C LEU A 583 -21.90 2.90 0.68
N MET A 584 -22.30 1.72 0.19
CA MET A 584 -23.59 1.12 0.52
C MET A 584 -23.69 0.74 2.00
N VAL A 585 -22.64 0.13 2.56
CA VAL A 585 -22.56 -0.26 3.97
C VAL A 585 -22.51 0.97 4.86
N SER A 586 -21.69 1.97 4.53
CA SER A 586 -21.56 3.16 5.39
C SER A 586 -22.80 4.04 5.37
N PHE A 587 -23.44 4.20 4.20
CA PHE A 587 -24.69 4.96 4.12
C PHE A 587 -25.81 4.28 4.91
N ASN A 588 -25.96 2.95 4.82
CA ASN A 588 -26.94 2.22 5.65
C ASN A 588 -26.63 2.34 7.15
N ALA A 589 -25.35 2.30 7.54
CA ALA A 589 -24.94 2.51 8.92
C ALA A 589 -25.26 3.93 9.43
N LEU A 590 -25.08 4.96 8.59
CA LEU A 590 -25.52 6.33 8.89
C LEU A 590 -27.04 6.39 9.10
N LYS A 591 -27.84 5.77 8.21
CA LYS A 591 -29.30 5.74 8.36
C LYS A 591 -29.71 5.07 9.67
N ASN A 592 -29.06 3.96 10.05
CA ASN A 592 -29.27 3.31 11.34
C ASN A 592 -28.91 4.22 12.52
N ALA A 593 -27.74 4.87 12.48
CA ALA A 593 -27.30 5.80 13.52
C ALA A 593 -28.18 7.05 13.66
N MET A 594 -28.92 7.41 12.61
CA MET A 594 -29.83 8.57 12.58
C MET A 594 -31.29 8.23 12.92
N LYS A 595 -31.66 6.95 13.08
CA LYS A 595 -33.02 6.55 13.47
C LYS A 595 -33.43 7.25 14.78
N GLY A 596 -34.58 7.92 14.76
CA GLY A 596 -35.11 8.66 15.92
C GLY A 596 -34.38 9.99 16.23
N LYS A 597 -33.33 10.36 15.48
CA LYS A 597 -32.66 11.66 15.61
C LYS A 597 -33.30 12.68 14.65
N LYS A 598 -33.45 13.93 15.10
CA LYS A 598 -33.92 15.03 14.25
C LYS A 598 -32.83 15.40 13.25
N ALA A 599 -33.10 15.22 11.95
CA ALA A 599 -32.20 15.66 10.89
C ALA A 599 -32.03 17.18 10.94
N GLN A 600 -30.78 17.64 10.87
CA GLN A 600 -30.44 19.06 10.80
C GLN A 600 -29.73 19.35 9.48
N ASN A 601 -30.19 20.40 8.80
CA ASN A 601 -29.51 20.95 7.64
C ASN A 601 -28.39 21.85 8.13
N ILE A 602 -27.18 21.62 7.62
CA ILE A 602 -25.99 22.43 7.91
C ILE A 602 -25.43 22.86 6.56
N TYR A 603 -25.13 24.15 6.39
CA TYR A 603 -24.67 24.72 5.11
C TYR A 603 -25.65 24.52 3.94
N GLY A 604 -26.95 24.39 4.25
CA GLY A 604 -28.00 24.12 3.26
C GLY A 604 -28.07 22.66 2.79
N PHE A 605 -27.26 21.74 3.36
CA PHE A 605 -27.23 20.34 2.99
C PHE A 605 -27.89 19.45 4.04
N THR A 606 -28.62 18.42 3.60
CA THR A 606 -29.12 17.35 4.47
C THR A 606 -27.97 16.46 4.98
N PRO A 607 -28.16 15.66 6.04
CA PRO A 607 -27.17 14.67 6.46
C PRO A 607 -26.75 13.73 5.31
N GLU A 608 -27.68 13.29 4.48
CA GLU A 608 -27.42 12.43 3.32
C GLU A 608 -26.55 13.14 2.26
N GLN A 609 -26.81 14.41 1.97
CA GLN A 609 -25.96 15.19 1.06
C GLN A 609 -24.55 15.39 1.65
N ARG A 610 -24.45 15.67 2.95
CA ARG A 610 -23.15 15.83 3.63
C ARG A 610 -22.33 14.55 3.63
N PHE A 611 -22.96 13.38 3.71
CA PHE A 611 -22.27 12.09 3.56
C PHE A 611 -21.54 11.99 2.22
N PHE A 612 -22.23 12.27 1.10
CA PHE A 612 -21.61 12.20 -0.23
C PHE A 612 -20.57 13.29 -0.46
N LEU A 613 -20.76 14.49 0.11
CA LEU A 613 -19.74 15.54 0.09
C LEU A 613 -18.48 15.15 0.87
N ALA A 614 -18.63 14.52 2.04
CA ALA A 614 -17.51 14.01 2.82
C ALA A 614 -16.78 12.88 2.08
N TYR A 615 -17.52 11.98 1.44
CA TYR A 615 -16.97 10.92 0.58
C TYR A 615 -16.11 11.47 -0.54
N SER A 616 -16.63 12.44 -1.31
CA SER A 616 -15.84 13.06 -2.38
C SER A 616 -14.62 13.79 -1.84
N GLY A 617 -14.73 14.39 -0.65
CA GLY A 617 -13.60 15.04 0.05
C GLY A 617 -12.44 14.08 0.34
N VAL A 618 -12.67 12.79 0.55
CA VAL A 618 -11.61 11.78 0.70
C VAL A 618 -10.76 11.65 -0.57
N TRP A 619 -11.39 11.79 -1.74
CA TRP A 619 -10.76 11.58 -3.04
C TRP A 619 -10.25 12.85 -3.72
N ALA A 620 -10.54 14.03 -3.16
CA ALA A 620 -10.08 15.32 -3.65
C ALA A 620 -8.57 15.31 -3.90
N ALA A 621 -8.16 15.62 -5.13
CA ALA A 621 -6.77 15.61 -5.56
C ALA A 621 -6.52 16.43 -6.84
N ASN A 622 -5.31 16.95 -6.96
CA ASN A 622 -4.70 17.36 -8.21
C ASN A 622 -3.67 16.31 -8.64
N ILE A 623 -3.53 16.04 -9.94
CA ILE A 623 -2.67 14.98 -10.48
C ILE A 623 -2.09 15.40 -11.84
N THR A 624 -0.85 15.00 -12.13
CA THR A 624 -0.24 15.21 -13.44
C THR A 624 -0.69 14.14 -14.44
N GLU A 625 -0.68 14.47 -15.73
CA GLU A 625 -0.92 13.49 -16.80
C GLU A 625 0.03 12.28 -16.73
N ALA A 626 1.32 12.52 -16.45
CA ALA A 626 2.31 11.44 -16.34
C ALA A 626 1.97 10.46 -15.21
N GLU A 627 1.51 10.96 -14.07
CA GLU A 627 1.03 10.10 -12.97
C GLU A 627 -0.25 9.35 -13.33
N ILE A 628 -1.17 9.97 -14.09
CA ILE A 628 -2.37 9.28 -14.60
C ILE A 628 -1.94 8.07 -15.44
N ARG A 629 -1.06 8.28 -16.44
CA ARG A 629 -0.56 7.19 -17.31
C ARG A 629 0.14 6.09 -16.50
N ASN A 630 0.95 6.47 -15.51
CA ASN A 630 1.64 5.53 -14.65
C ASN A 630 0.67 4.68 -13.83
N ARG A 631 -0.29 5.32 -13.13
CA ARG A 631 -1.27 4.62 -12.29
C ARG A 631 -2.17 3.70 -13.10
N THR A 632 -2.63 4.12 -14.27
CA THR A 632 -3.47 3.28 -15.14
C THR A 632 -2.80 1.95 -15.55
N LYS A 633 -1.46 1.89 -15.57
CA LYS A 633 -0.72 0.64 -15.83
C LYS A 633 -0.47 -0.21 -14.58
N SER A 634 -0.36 0.39 -13.38
CA SER A 634 0.19 -0.32 -12.20
C SER A 634 -0.72 -0.40 -10.98
N ASP A 635 -1.57 0.61 -10.78
CA ASP A 635 -2.35 0.83 -9.57
C ASP A 635 -3.70 0.08 -9.67
N PRO A 636 -4.05 -0.82 -8.74
CA PRO A 636 -5.37 -1.44 -8.74
C PRO A 636 -6.49 -0.46 -8.38
N HIS A 637 -6.22 0.77 -7.96
CA HIS A 637 -7.27 1.74 -7.67
C HIS A 637 -7.62 2.57 -8.91
N SER A 638 -8.92 2.84 -9.09
CA SER A 638 -9.36 3.92 -9.97
C SER A 638 -8.83 5.27 -9.50
N LEU A 639 -8.63 6.22 -10.42
CA LEU A 639 -8.23 7.59 -10.05
C LEU A 639 -9.32 8.23 -9.17
N GLY A 640 -8.94 9.18 -8.31
CA GLY A 640 -9.85 9.79 -7.32
C GLY A 640 -11.15 10.33 -7.92
N GLU A 641 -11.09 10.98 -9.08
CA GLU A 641 -12.27 11.43 -9.82
C GLU A 641 -13.22 10.27 -10.14
N TRP A 642 -12.70 9.14 -10.62
CA TRP A 642 -13.49 7.97 -11.02
C TRP A 642 -13.92 7.09 -9.85
N ARG A 643 -13.24 7.17 -8.70
CA ARG A 643 -13.78 6.65 -7.44
C ARG A 643 -15.05 7.42 -7.02
N VAL A 644 -15.20 8.69 -7.41
CA VAL A 644 -16.42 9.48 -7.15
C VAL A 644 -17.40 9.38 -8.31
N ASN A 645 -17.08 9.97 -9.46
CA ASN A 645 -17.96 10.06 -10.63
C ASN A 645 -18.21 8.70 -11.30
N GLY A 646 -17.35 7.71 -11.07
CA GLY A 646 -17.58 6.34 -11.54
C GLY A 646 -18.37 5.47 -10.55
N ALA A 647 -18.29 5.72 -9.25
CA ALA A 647 -18.99 4.92 -8.25
C ALA A 647 -20.42 5.43 -7.95
N LEU A 648 -20.60 6.74 -7.77
CA LEU A 648 -21.89 7.33 -7.37
C LEU A 648 -23.06 7.05 -8.33
N PRO A 649 -22.87 6.96 -9.66
CA PRO A 649 -23.94 6.54 -10.57
C PRO A 649 -24.54 5.16 -10.26
N HIS A 650 -23.83 4.31 -9.51
CA HIS A 650 -24.29 2.98 -9.07
C HIS A 650 -24.93 3.00 -7.66
N ILE A 651 -25.17 4.17 -7.05
CA ILE A 651 -25.69 4.31 -5.69
C ILE A 651 -27.05 5.03 -5.70
N ASP A 652 -28.14 4.30 -5.52
CA ASP A 652 -29.52 4.85 -5.55
C ASP A 652 -29.71 6.03 -4.59
N ALA A 653 -29.15 5.94 -3.37
CA ALA A 653 -29.26 7.00 -2.37
C ALA A 653 -28.64 8.35 -2.79
N TRP A 654 -27.70 8.35 -3.74
CA TRP A 654 -27.13 9.57 -4.30
C TRP A 654 -28.13 10.29 -5.22
N TYR A 655 -28.91 9.53 -6.00
CA TYR A 655 -29.98 10.07 -6.84
C TYR A 655 -31.04 10.77 -5.97
N ASP A 656 -31.43 10.15 -4.85
CA ASP A 656 -32.39 10.73 -3.90
C ASP A 656 -31.83 12.00 -3.24
N ALA A 657 -30.55 11.99 -2.86
CA ALA A 657 -29.91 13.10 -2.16
C ALA A 657 -29.71 14.34 -3.05
N PHE A 658 -29.46 14.16 -4.36
CA PHE A 658 -29.14 15.26 -5.29
C PHE A 658 -30.16 15.44 -6.42
N ASN A 659 -31.27 14.70 -6.40
CA ASN A 659 -32.37 14.80 -7.36
C ASN A 659 -31.92 14.59 -8.82
N VAL A 660 -31.09 13.56 -9.05
CA VAL A 660 -30.50 13.25 -10.37
C VAL A 660 -31.56 12.65 -11.31
N GLN A 661 -31.63 13.16 -12.53
CA GLN A 661 -32.66 12.87 -13.54
C GLN A 661 -32.11 12.14 -14.78
N PRO A 662 -32.96 11.47 -15.59
CA PRO A 662 -32.54 10.70 -16.76
C PRO A 662 -31.70 11.42 -17.83
N ASN A 663 -31.76 12.76 -17.88
CA ASN A 663 -31.02 13.58 -18.84
C ASN A 663 -29.73 14.18 -18.27
N ASP A 664 -29.39 13.92 -17.01
CA ASP A 664 -28.14 14.37 -16.40
C ASP A 664 -26.95 13.52 -16.84
N LYS A 665 -25.76 14.11 -16.92
CA LYS A 665 -24.59 13.45 -17.53
C LYS A 665 -24.12 12.21 -16.74
N LEU A 666 -24.25 12.20 -15.42
CA LEU A 666 -23.89 11.05 -14.57
C LEU A 666 -25.05 10.07 -14.34
N TYR A 667 -26.19 10.26 -15.01
CA TYR A 667 -27.31 9.33 -14.88
C TYR A 667 -26.97 7.97 -15.49
N LEU A 668 -27.21 6.92 -14.70
CA LEU A 668 -27.19 5.53 -15.15
C LEU A 668 -28.58 4.91 -14.92
N PRO A 669 -29.19 4.23 -15.92
CA PRO A 669 -30.47 3.54 -15.73
C PRO A 669 -30.40 2.53 -14.59
N LYS A 670 -31.50 2.36 -13.84
CA LYS A 670 -31.51 1.57 -12.60
C LYS A 670 -31.05 0.12 -12.83
N GLU A 671 -31.46 -0.47 -13.94
CA GLU A 671 -31.11 -1.82 -14.38
C GLU A 671 -29.64 -2.00 -14.77
N GLN A 672 -28.90 -0.91 -14.98
CA GLN A 672 -27.45 -0.91 -15.27
C GLN A 672 -26.60 -0.64 -14.02
N ARG A 673 -27.22 -0.23 -12.91
CA ARG A 673 -26.53 0.01 -11.64
C ARG A 673 -26.11 -1.32 -11.01
N LEU A 674 -25.04 -1.28 -10.22
CA LEU A 674 -24.56 -2.48 -9.55
C LEU A 674 -25.44 -2.74 -8.32
N ASP A 675 -26.10 -3.90 -8.30
CA ASP A 675 -26.84 -4.40 -7.14
C ASP A 675 -26.02 -5.52 -6.47
N LEU A 676 -25.34 -5.14 -5.37
CA LEU A 676 -24.43 -6.00 -4.62
C LEU A 676 -24.50 -5.66 -3.11
N TRP A 677 -23.35 -5.53 -2.43
CA TRP A 677 -23.20 -5.52 -0.98
C TRP A 677 -24.01 -4.49 -0.28
#